data_AF-A0A6J6FS23-F1
#
_entry.id   AF-A0A6J6FS23-F1
#
_cell.length_a   1.000
_cell.length_b   1.000
_cell.length_c   1.000
_cell.angle_alpha   90.00
_cell.angle_beta   90.00
_cell.angle_gamma   90.00
#
_symmetry.space_group_name_H-M   'P 1'
#
loop_
_entity.id
_entity.type
_entity.pdbx_description
1 polymer ?
#
loop_
_entity_poly.entity_id
_entity_poly.type
_entity_poly.pdbx_seq_one_letter_code
_entity_poly.pdbx_strand_id
1 'polypeptide(L)'
;MVLPSAVGEASDDWLAATRSELAARGAAADLLDRIAPVLPAGYDELNHPPTAALDLPIVIDLADRGGDVASAVFKFAESGADEWRFRVYRHGAAIPLADLLPLLDHLGMRAQDERAFVFRLDGERHVHLHDVGVVVPAGADLADPAVAAELCRAFEAAFRGTVEADGFNRLVLAAGLTARRVEVVRAYARYLRQIGFPFSQQYIESAVVRHGAITRRIVELFEHRFDPALADRRDADGGDAELREGIATMLDAVPSLDDDRTLRALLALVDATLRTNVFRPGDEPGTWREVMAFKLDPSKVPDLPLPRPMYEIWVCSPRVEGVHLRGGPIARGGLRWSDRREDFRTEVLGLVKAQMVKNAVIVPTGAKGGFVPKRETSSPEEYRAEGVACYRAFVGGLLDVTDDIAGGEVVPPPHTVRYDGDDPYLVVAADKGTATFSDVANEISARYGFWLGDAFASGGSAGYDHKAMGITARGAWESVRRHARAIGKDADRDPLTVVGVGDMSGDVFGNGLLRSPHLKLVAAFDHRHVFLDPDPDPAESYAERARLFALPRSSWDDYDRSIISPGGGVFPRTAKHVDLSPEMQKVLATDRSTFTPNELISAILRAPVDVLWNGGIGTYVKASTETHAEVGDRANDGLRVDGNQLRCRMVGEGGNLGFTQRGRIEYALAGGLVNTDAIDNSAGVDCSDHEVNIKILLSDVMASTGMTLAERDELLASMTDEVAEQVLDDNRAQTLVLAIARRQALPMVNVHARYLATLESEGWLSRSLEFLPTDKQIAERQAAGNGLTTPEFAVLLAYTKTTNIGLMVQSNLPDDPYLEPELVRYFPAPLRERFGEQIARHRLRREIVATQVGNQMVNLSGISFDHRTTEDTGVGVVDVTRAWIAARDVFDAVPWWEQIEALGADVRLDVQVELFLELRRLLERGVGWILRHRRPPVPIADTVAAFRAPLARLAVAQDEVLTGRMRDLTFALEASRLASGVPEQLAQRSAMWPLLHTTFDVIEQAQRKHLDVMSVARTYWELFDALDVGWLWDAVGALPRSDRWQTQARNALRDDLLHALAELSDDAVDTGGVEAWRVANERVLARAASMFTEIRRADAYDVTTLSVALRQLRNLVLTTVGTG
;
A
#
# COMPACT_ATOMS: atom_id res chain seq x y z
N MET A 1 63.60 66.37 28.45
CA MET A 1 62.21 65.87 28.62
C MET A 1 62.14 64.58 27.84
N VAL A 2 62.40 63.47 28.52
CA VAL A 2 62.42 62.12 27.96
C VAL A 2 61.58 61.28 28.89
N LEU A 3 60.47 60.76 28.37
CA LEU A 3 59.93 59.41 28.53
C LEU A 3 58.57 59.38 27.79
N PRO A 4 58.14 58.23 27.22
CA PRO A 4 58.83 56.93 27.25
C PRO A 4 58.94 56.18 25.91
N SER A 5 60.06 55.44 25.80
CA SER A 5 60.31 54.27 24.95
C SER A 5 59.66 52.98 25.48
N ALA A 6 58.76 53.07 26.47
CA ALA A 6 58.19 51.92 27.17
C ALA A 6 57.22 51.08 26.31
N VAL A 7 56.69 51.64 25.22
CA VAL A 7 55.76 50.92 24.32
C VAL A 7 56.49 49.93 23.42
N GLY A 8 57.74 50.23 23.01
CA GLY A 8 58.56 49.34 22.19
C GLY A 8 59.09 48.13 22.97
N GLU A 9 59.61 48.36 24.18
CA GLU A 9 60.15 47.29 25.05
C GLU A 9 59.06 46.29 25.47
N ALA A 10 57.84 46.74 25.79
CA ALA A 10 56.74 45.85 26.17
C ALA A 10 56.25 44.95 25.02
N SER A 11 56.26 45.44 23.78
CA SER A 11 55.88 44.66 22.59
C SER A 11 56.97 43.65 22.22
N ASP A 12 58.24 44.02 22.32
CA ASP A 12 59.37 43.11 22.13
C ASP A 12 59.41 42.00 23.20
N ASP A 13 59.11 42.32 24.46
CA ASP A 13 58.97 41.35 25.55
C ASP A 13 57.79 40.39 25.31
N TRP A 14 56.66 40.89 24.82
CA TRP A 14 55.50 40.06 24.46
C TRP A 14 55.82 39.10 23.31
N LEU A 15 56.52 39.57 22.26
CA LEU A 15 56.95 38.74 21.15
C LEU A 15 57.95 37.66 21.59
N ALA A 16 58.92 38.01 22.44
CA ALA A 16 59.89 37.06 22.98
C ALA A 16 59.21 35.98 23.85
N ALA A 17 58.28 36.37 24.73
CA ALA A 17 57.50 35.46 25.55
C ALA A 17 56.58 34.56 24.69
N THR A 18 55.92 35.11 23.68
CA THR A 18 55.04 34.35 22.77
C THR A 18 55.83 33.33 21.96
N ARG A 19 57.06 33.68 21.54
CA ARG A 19 57.97 32.74 20.88
C ARG A 19 58.33 31.57 21.79
N SER A 20 58.54 31.82 23.08
CA SER A 20 58.83 30.77 24.06
C SER A 20 57.63 29.83 24.25
N GLU A 21 56.42 30.37 24.35
CA GLU A 21 55.18 29.60 24.47
C GLU A 21 54.87 28.79 23.20
N LEU A 22 55.07 29.36 22.01
CA LEU A 22 54.96 28.65 20.73
C LEU A 22 55.94 27.47 20.66
N ALA A 23 57.19 27.67 21.06
CA ALA A 23 58.20 26.61 21.10
C ALA A 23 57.84 25.50 22.11
N ALA A 24 57.31 25.87 23.28
CA ALA A 24 56.84 24.91 24.29
C ALA A 24 55.66 24.06 23.77
N ARG A 25 54.84 24.60 22.86
CA ARG A 25 53.74 23.91 22.18
C ARG A 25 54.18 23.16 20.91
N GLY A 26 55.47 23.19 20.55
CA GLY A 26 56.00 22.53 19.36
C GLY A 26 55.61 23.19 18.03
N ALA A 27 55.19 24.47 18.05
CA ALA A 27 54.86 25.23 16.85
C ALA A 27 56.13 25.66 16.08
N ALA A 28 55.99 25.89 14.77
CA ALA A 28 57.10 26.26 13.90
C ALA A 28 57.69 27.64 14.30
N ALA A 29 59.02 27.72 14.39
CA ALA A 29 59.72 28.89 14.93
C ALA A 29 59.56 30.16 14.06
N ASP A 30 59.29 30.00 12.77
CA ASP A 30 59.07 31.04 11.77
C ASP A 30 57.64 31.60 11.76
N LEU A 31 56.71 30.95 12.48
CA LEU A 31 55.29 31.35 12.49
C LEU A 31 55.07 32.74 13.07
N LEU A 32 55.79 33.08 14.14
CA LEU A 32 55.71 34.41 14.75
C LEU A 32 56.30 35.49 13.82
N ASP A 33 57.34 35.15 13.06
CA ASP A 33 57.97 36.09 12.12
C ASP A 33 57.03 36.41 10.95
N ARG A 34 56.16 35.48 10.57
CA ARG A 34 55.11 35.70 9.56
C ARG A 34 53.97 36.59 10.06
N ILE A 35 53.60 36.50 11.34
CA ILE A 35 52.43 37.22 11.88
C ILE A 35 52.80 38.58 12.50
N ALA A 36 53.97 38.72 13.10
CA ALA A 36 54.37 39.97 13.76
C ALA A 36 54.18 41.24 12.89
N PRO A 37 54.48 41.24 11.57
CA PRO A 37 54.26 42.41 10.72
C PRO A 37 52.78 42.75 10.46
N VAL A 38 51.87 41.80 10.67
CA VAL A 38 50.44 41.90 10.37
C VAL A 38 49.57 41.76 11.63
N LEU A 39 50.18 41.90 12.81
CA LEU A 39 49.49 41.80 14.09
C LEU A 39 48.44 42.93 14.21
N PRO A 40 47.17 42.61 14.52
CA PRO A 40 46.14 43.62 14.66
C PRO A 40 46.43 44.55 15.84
N ALA A 41 46.16 45.85 15.68
CA ALA A 41 46.33 46.82 16.76
C ALA A 41 45.49 46.43 17.99
N GLY A 42 46.11 46.49 19.18
CA GLY A 42 45.47 46.13 20.46
C GLY A 42 45.36 44.64 20.74
N TYR A 43 45.87 43.77 19.84
CA TYR A 43 45.87 42.32 20.07
C TYR A 43 46.82 41.91 21.20
N ASP A 44 48.05 42.41 21.20
CA ASP A 44 49.07 42.18 22.22
C ASP A 44 48.73 42.81 23.58
N GLU A 45 47.94 43.89 23.58
CA GLU A 45 47.41 44.51 24.81
C GLU A 45 46.35 43.64 25.50
N LEU A 46 45.54 42.90 24.74
CA LEU A 46 44.39 42.15 25.24
C LEU A 46 44.61 40.63 25.34
N ASN A 47 45.71 40.11 24.80
CA ASN A 47 46.01 38.68 24.74
C ASN A 47 47.41 38.39 25.27
N HIS A 48 47.51 37.60 26.34
CA HIS A 48 48.80 37.21 26.90
C HIS A 48 49.53 36.17 26.03
N PRO A 49 50.87 36.05 26.15
CA PRO A 49 51.68 35.14 25.35
C PRO A 49 51.17 33.67 25.24
N PRO A 50 50.67 33.02 26.31
CA PRO A 50 50.13 31.66 26.20
C PRO A 50 48.86 31.57 25.34
N THR A 51 48.05 32.63 25.35
CA THR A 51 46.84 32.72 24.53
C THR A 51 47.22 33.00 23.08
N ALA A 52 48.12 33.95 22.83
CA ALA A 52 48.64 34.18 21.48
C ALA A 52 49.27 32.91 20.88
N ALA A 53 50.00 32.12 21.66
CA ALA A 53 50.55 30.85 21.20
C ALA A 53 49.49 29.78 20.85
N LEU A 54 48.23 29.94 21.29
CA LEU A 54 47.08 29.15 20.83
C LEU A 54 46.55 29.67 19.48
N ASP A 55 46.41 30.98 19.34
CA ASP A 55 45.77 31.64 18.19
C ASP A 55 46.59 31.60 16.91
N LEU A 56 47.86 31.97 17.01
CA LEU A 56 48.70 32.23 15.84
C LEU A 56 48.86 30.99 14.94
N PRO A 57 49.03 29.75 15.47
CA PRO A 57 49.03 28.55 14.66
C PRO A 57 47.73 28.32 13.88
N ILE A 58 46.57 28.56 14.51
CA ILE A 58 45.25 28.37 13.89
C ILE A 58 45.04 29.40 12.78
N VAL A 59 45.42 30.66 13.01
CA VAL A 59 45.33 31.74 12.02
C VAL A 59 46.13 31.41 10.76
N ILE A 60 47.37 30.94 10.90
CA ILE A 60 48.20 30.54 9.75
C ILE A 60 47.64 29.31 9.06
N ASP A 61 47.26 28.27 9.82
CA ASP A 61 46.77 27.03 9.24
C ASP A 61 45.48 27.26 8.43
N LEU A 62 44.55 28.04 8.97
CA LEU A 62 43.30 28.39 8.32
C LEU A 62 43.55 29.21 7.03
N ALA A 63 44.49 30.15 7.06
CA ALA A 63 44.85 30.97 5.91
C ALA A 63 45.64 30.22 4.82
N ASP A 64 46.50 29.27 5.19
CA ASP A 64 47.33 28.51 4.25
C ASP A 64 46.58 27.31 3.65
N ARG A 65 45.72 26.63 4.42
CA ARG A 65 44.95 25.46 3.96
C ARG A 65 43.59 25.81 3.36
N GLY A 66 43.11 27.04 3.56
CA GLY A 66 41.84 27.51 3.02
C GLY A 66 40.61 26.88 3.68
N GLY A 67 40.66 26.61 4.99
CA GLY A 67 39.48 26.18 5.75
C GLY A 67 38.56 27.37 6.07
N ASP A 68 37.25 27.14 6.15
CA ASP A 68 36.28 28.24 6.34
C ASP A 68 36.21 28.76 7.78
N VAL A 69 36.26 27.86 8.76
CA VAL A 69 36.13 28.18 10.19
C VAL A 69 36.94 27.21 11.06
N ALA A 70 37.52 27.76 12.13
CA ALA A 70 38.08 27.01 13.25
C ALA A 70 37.63 27.65 14.57
N SER A 71 37.70 26.91 15.67
CA SER A 71 37.34 27.41 16.99
C SER A 71 38.28 26.92 18.09
N ALA A 72 38.33 27.66 19.18
CA ALA A 72 39.06 27.26 20.38
C ALA A 72 38.36 27.78 21.64
N VAL A 73 38.49 27.06 22.75
CA VAL A 73 37.96 27.49 24.05
C VAL A 73 39.06 27.49 25.08
N PHE A 74 39.10 28.53 25.90
CA PHE A 74 40.10 28.68 26.95
C PHE A 74 39.54 29.52 28.10
N LYS A 75 40.30 29.58 29.18
CA LYS A 75 39.94 30.34 30.39
C LYS A 75 41.13 31.14 30.88
N PHE A 76 40.90 32.38 31.32
CA PHE A 76 41.92 33.15 32.01
C PHE A 76 42.01 32.71 33.48
N ALA A 77 43.21 32.78 34.06
CA ALA A 77 43.43 32.37 35.45
C ALA A 77 42.58 33.18 36.47
N GLU A 78 42.21 34.40 36.11
CA GLU A 78 41.43 35.33 36.94
C GLU A 78 39.91 35.21 36.76
N SER A 79 39.44 34.43 35.78
CA SER A 79 38.01 34.28 35.47
C SER A 79 37.25 33.43 36.51
N GLY A 80 35.96 33.74 36.72
CA GLY A 80 35.07 32.97 37.58
C GLY A 80 34.95 31.50 37.15
N ALA A 81 34.41 30.63 38.02
CA ALA A 81 34.35 29.17 37.76
C ALA A 81 33.73 28.82 36.39
N ASP A 82 32.62 29.50 36.04
CA ASP A 82 31.83 29.24 34.83
C ASP A 82 32.10 30.25 33.70
N GLU A 83 33.11 31.10 33.85
CA GLU A 83 33.49 32.11 32.85
C GLU A 83 34.61 31.59 31.96
N TRP A 84 34.34 31.56 30.65
CA TRP A 84 35.25 31.06 29.62
C TRP A 84 35.31 32.05 28.46
N ARG A 85 36.28 31.87 27.57
CA ARG A 85 36.37 32.59 26.30
C ARG A 85 36.36 31.62 25.13
N PHE A 86 35.48 31.91 24.17
CA PHE A 86 35.29 31.11 22.97
C PHE A 86 35.77 31.90 21.76
N ARG A 87 36.75 31.35 21.06
CA ARG A 87 37.39 31.93 19.88
C ARG A 87 36.79 31.34 18.64
N VAL A 88 36.45 32.21 17.69
CA VAL A 88 36.02 31.81 16.34
C VAL A 88 36.92 32.48 15.33
N TYR A 89 37.63 31.65 14.57
CA TYR A 89 38.51 32.07 13.49
C TYR A 89 37.80 31.81 12.16
N ARG A 90 37.63 32.82 11.33
CA ARG A 90 36.99 32.70 10.01
C ARG A 90 37.89 33.23 8.92
N HIS A 91 38.07 32.43 7.88
CA HIS A 91 38.74 32.85 6.66
C HIS A 91 37.76 33.66 5.78
N GLY A 92 38.25 34.74 5.16
CA GLY A 92 37.42 35.60 4.32
C GLY A 92 36.57 36.56 5.16
N ALA A 93 35.27 36.69 4.87
CA ALA A 93 34.43 37.71 5.50
C ALA A 93 34.18 37.49 7.02
N ALA A 94 34.09 38.59 7.79
CA ALA A 94 33.69 38.57 9.20
C ALA A 94 32.33 37.89 9.42
N ILE A 95 32.12 37.24 10.56
CA ILE A 95 30.80 36.70 10.95
C ILE A 95 29.98 37.83 11.59
N PRO A 96 28.76 38.12 11.10
CA PRO A 96 27.86 39.02 11.82
C PRO A 96 27.55 38.47 13.21
N LEU A 97 27.59 39.32 14.24
CA LEU A 97 27.24 38.90 15.61
C LEU A 97 25.83 38.30 15.71
N ALA A 98 24.89 38.80 14.90
CA ALA A 98 23.54 38.26 14.82
C ALA A 98 23.49 36.78 14.39
N ASP A 99 24.50 36.31 13.66
CA ASP A 99 24.62 34.93 13.20
C ASP A 99 25.47 34.09 14.16
N LEU A 100 26.48 34.71 14.80
CA LEU A 100 27.38 34.04 15.74
C LEU A 100 26.73 33.72 17.10
N LEU A 101 26.03 34.71 17.68
CA LEU A 101 25.47 34.58 19.03
C LEU A 101 24.45 33.44 19.17
N PRO A 102 23.52 33.20 18.21
CA PRO A 102 22.61 32.06 18.28
C PRO A 102 23.32 30.70 18.29
N LEU A 103 24.43 30.55 17.54
CA LEU A 103 25.20 29.29 17.55
C LEU A 103 25.78 28.98 18.94
N LEU A 104 26.26 30.00 19.65
CA LEU A 104 26.76 29.85 21.01
C LEU A 104 25.64 29.54 22.01
N ASP A 105 24.49 30.22 21.90
CA ASP A 105 23.33 29.97 22.79
C ASP A 105 22.75 28.56 22.61
N HIS A 106 22.74 28.04 21.38
CA HIS A 106 22.33 26.67 21.09
C HIS A 106 23.26 25.61 21.71
N LEU A 107 24.54 25.93 21.93
CA LEU A 107 25.47 25.09 22.69
C LEU A 107 25.36 25.30 24.21
N GLY A 108 24.52 26.23 24.65
CA GLY A 108 24.29 26.54 26.07
C GLY A 108 25.24 27.60 26.63
N MET A 109 26.02 28.26 25.76
CA MET A 109 26.95 29.31 26.14
C MET A 109 26.27 30.68 26.07
N ARG A 110 26.23 31.41 27.19
CA ARG A 110 25.67 32.77 27.24
C ARG A 110 26.77 33.80 27.02
N ALA A 111 26.81 34.39 25.83
CA ALA A 111 27.75 35.45 25.49
C ALA A 111 27.57 36.70 26.39
N GLN A 112 28.68 37.27 26.84
CA GLN A 112 28.75 38.45 27.71
C GLN A 112 29.33 39.67 26.98
N ASP A 113 30.46 39.47 26.30
CA ASP A 113 31.17 40.48 25.53
C ASP A 113 31.83 39.85 24.29
N GLU A 114 32.25 40.68 23.34
CA GLU A 114 33.00 40.27 22.16
C GLU A 114 34.15 41.23 21.88
N ARG A 115 35.27 40.65 21.41
CA ARG A 115 36.44 41.36 20.90
C ARG A 115 36.74 40.82 19.49
N ALA A 116 36.90 41.70 18.52
CA ALA A 116 37.17 41.32 17.14
C ALA A 116 38.55 41.78 16.67
N PHE A 117 39.29 40.89 16.03
CA PHE A 117 40.60 41.17 15.43
C PHE A 117 40.63 40.67 13.99
N VAL A 118 41.42 41.32 13.12
CA VAL A 118 41.54 40.95 11.70
C VAL A 118 43.01 40.83 11.32
N PHE A 119 43.47 39.60 11.13
CA PHE A 119 44.81 39.28 10.66
C PHE A 119 44.84 39.36 9.14
N ARG A 120 45.62 40.30 8.58
CA ARG A 120 45.74 40.52 7.13
C ARG A 120 47.10 40.01 6.65
N LEU A 121 47.19 38.73 6.33
CA LEU A 121 48.46 38.07 5.97
C LEU A 121 48.97 38.53 4.60
N ASP A 122 48.08 38.70 3.63
CA ASP A 122 48.33 39.40 2.36
C ASP A 122 47.04 40.00 1.76
N GLY A 123 47.08 40.43 0.50
CA GLY A 123 45.97 41.13 -0.16
C GLY A 123 44.66 40.35 -0.27
N GLU A 124 44.70 39.01 -0.30
CA GLU A 124 43.50 38.16 -0.40
C GLU A 124 43.29 37.27 0.82
N ARG A 125 44.35 36.91 1.57
CA ARG A 125 44.27 36.05 2.76
C ARG A 125 44.12 36.86 4.04
N HIS A 126 42.91 36.83 4.58
CA HIS A 126 42.56 37.46 5.86
C HIS A 126 41.79 36.50 6.74
N VAL A 127 42.08 36.55 8.05
CA VAL A 127 41.40 35.75 9.08
C VAL A 127 40.82 36.69 10.13
N HIS A 128 39.52 36.60 10.31
CA HIS A 128 38.79 37.27 11.37
C HIS A 128 38.80 36.40 12.61
N LEU A 129 39.18 36.98 13.75
CA LEU A 129 39.09 36.35 15.05
C LEU A 129 38.02 37.08 15.87
N HIS A 130 37.00 36.34 16.29
CA HIS A 130 36.00 36.76 17.26
C HIS A 130 36.30 36.08 18.59
N ASP A 131 36.68 36.85 19.61
CA ASP A 131 36.92 36.39 20.98
C ASP A 131 35.73 36.76 21.87
N VAL A 132 34.86 35.79 22.12
CA VAL A 132 33.59 35.97 22.84
C VAL A 132 33.73 35.50 24.28
N GLY A 133 33.48 36.38 25.25
CA GLY A 133 33.35 35.99 26.64
C GLY A 133 32.03 35.26 26.85
N VAL A 134 32.05 34.06 27.42
CA VAL A 134 30.87 33.21 27.60
C VAL A 134 30.73 32.70 29.03
N VAL A 135 29.49 32.59 29.49
CA VAL A 135 29.14 31.84 30.72
C VAL A 135 28.55 30.50 30.32
N VAL A 136 29.10 29.42 30.87
CA VAL A 136 28.67 28.04 30.57
C VAL A 136 27.71 27.52 31.65
N PRO A 137 26.89 26.50 31.38
CA PRO A 137 25.99 25.92 32.37
C PRO A 137 26.76 25.31 33.55
N ALA A 138 26.21 25.43 34.76
CA ALA A 138 26.79 24.83 35.96
C ALA A 138 26.94 23.30 35.76
N GLY A 139 28.14 22.78 36.03
CA GLY A 139 28.47 21.36 35.85
C GLY A 139 29.12 21.01 34.50
N ALA A 140 29.29 21.96 33.57
CA ALA A 140 30.07 21.74 32.36
C ALA A 140 31.58 21.64 32.67
N ASP A 141 32.21 20.52 32.31
CA ASP A 141 33.65 20.31 32.53
C ASP A 141 34.48 20.63 31.27
N LEU A 142 34.61 21.92 30.97
CA LEU A 142 35.48 22.38 29.87
C LEU A 142 36.97 22.30 30.19
N ALA A 143 37.34 21.90 31.41
CA ALA A 143 38.73 21.61 31.74
C ALA A 143 39.16 20.24 31.17
N ASP A 144 38.22 19.33 30.91
CA ASP A 144 38.46 18.12 30.12
C ASP A 144 38.72 18.49 28.64
N PRO A 145 39.93 18.25 28.11
CA PRO A 145 40.26 18.56 26.72
C PRO A 145 39.35 17.86 25.70
N ALA A 146 38.79 16.69 26.03
CA ALA A 146 37.89 15.97 25.14
C ALA A 146 36.53 16.69 24.99
N VAL A 147 35.98 17.21 26.10
CA VAL A 147 34.73 17.98 26.11
C VAL A 147 34.93 19.31 25.39
N ALA A 148 36.03 20.01 25.67
CA ALA A 148 36.41 21.24 24.97
C ALA A 148 36.54 21.03 23.45
N ALA A 149 37.24 19.96 23.03
CA ALA A 149 37.40 19.64 21.61
C ALA A 149 36.08 19.22 20.94
N GLU A 150 35.18 18.54 21.64
CA GLU A 150 33.85 18.21 21.13
C GLU A 150 32.96 19.45 20.99
N LEU A 151 33.00 20.37 21.96
CA LEU A 151 32.30 21.66 21.89
C LEU A 151 32.72 22.45 20.63
N CYS A 152 34.03 22.57 20.40
CA CYS A 152 34.58 23.22 19.21
C CYS A 152 34.13 22.52 17.92
N ARG A 153 34.20 21.19 17.87
CA ARG A 153 33.72 20.41 16.71
C ARG A 153 32.22 20.60 16.47
N ALA A 154 31.40 20.60 17.51
CA ALA A 154 29.96 20.81 17.40
C ALA A 154 29.63 22.23 16.90
N PHE A 155 30.34 23.25 17.40
CA PHE A 155 30.23 24.62 16.91
C PHE A 155 30.56 24.73 15.42
N GLU A 156 31.71 24.19 15.01
CA GLU A 156 32.15 24.23 13.61
C GLU A 156 31.19 23.46 12.70
N ALA A 157 30.68 22.32 13.15
CA ALA A 157 29.72 21.52 12.40
C ALA A 157 28.37 22.25 12.24
N ALA A 158 27.90 22.95 13.29
CA ALA A 158 26.70 23.79 13.25
C ALA A 158 26.90 25.01 12.35
N PHE A 159 28.09 25.64 12.40
CA PHE A 159 28.45 26.76 11.53
C PHE A 159 28.45 26.36 10.05
N ARG A 160 28.97 25.17 9.71
CA ARG A 160 28.95 24.61 8.35
C ARG A 160 27.57 24.06 7.94
N GLY A 161 26.60 24.01 8.85
CA GLY A 161 25.28 23.43 8.61
C GLY A 161 25.29 21.90 8.40
N THR A 162 26.34 21.23 8.87
CA THR A 162 26.45 19.75 8.91
C THR A 162 25.84 19.13 10.17
N VAL A 163 25.51 19.98 11.15
CA VAL A 163 24.73 19.71 12.36
C VAL A 163 23.68 20.82 12.47
N GLU A 164 22.46 20.50 12.91
CA GLU A 164 21.45 21.54 13.13
C GLU A 164 21.80 22.44 14.33
N ALA A 165 21.58 23.74 14.20
CA ALA A 165 21.73 24.70 15.28
C ALA A 165 20.40 24.86 16.04
N ASP A 166 20.22 24.05 17.09
CA ASP A 166 19.04 24.08 17.97
C ASP A 166 19.40 23.73 19.43
N GLY A 167 18.41 23.71 20.32
CA GLY A 167 18.63 23.49 21.75
C GLY A 167 19.15 22.11 22.14
N PHE A 168 19.10 21.11 21.23
CA PHE A 168 19.69 19.79 21.52
C PHE A 168 21.21 19.85 21.64
N ASN A 169 21.87 20.82 20.98
CA ASN A 169 23.33 20.98 21.05
C ASN A 169 23.84 21.27 22.47
N ARG A 170 22.98 21.73 23.39
CA ARG A 170 23.31 21.89 24.82
C ARG A 170 23.67 20.57 25.51
N LEU A 171 23.24 19.42 24.95
CA LEU A 171 23.60 18.09 25.45
C LEU A 171 25.11 17.80 25.35
N VAL A 172 25.85 18.51 24.50
CA VAL A 172 27.31 18.41 24.47
C VAL A 172 27.90 18.78 25.83
N LEU A 173 27.44 19.88 26.43
CA LEU A 173 27.87 20.32 27.76
C LEU A 173 27.10 19.62 28.89
N ALA A 174 25.78 19.48 28.75
CA ALA A 174 24.92 18.97 29.83
C ALA A 174 25.01 17.45 30.04
N ALA A 175 25.40 16.69 29.02
CA ALA A 175 25.44 15.23 29.06
C ALA A 175 26.78 14.63 28.57
N GLY A 176 27.73 15.46 28.12
CA GLY A 176 29.01 14.98 27.57
C GLY A 176 28.84 14.16 26.29
N LEU A 177 27.76 14.42 25.53
CA LEU A 177 27.49 13.72 24.28
C LEU A 177 28.28 14.34 23.12
N THR A 178 28.70 13.52 22.17
CA THR A 178 29.25 14.01 20.91
C THR A 178 28.14 14.60 20.04
N ALA A 179 28.47 15.50 19.11
CA ALA A 179 27.51 16.05 18.16
C ALA A 179 26.75 14.93 17.41
N ARG A 180 27.44 13.84 17.05
CA ARG A 180 26.82 12.66 16.44
C ARG A 180 25.80 11.97 17.36
N ARG A 181 26.09 11.84 18.66
CA ARG A 181 25.14 11.28 19.66
C ARG A 181 23.95 12.21 19.86
N VAL A 182 24.16 13.52 19.81
CA VAL A 182 23.08 14.52 19.86
C VAL A 182 22.15 14.38 18.66
N GLU A 183 22.69 14.16 17.46
CA GLU A 183 21.87 13.90 16.26
C GLU A 183 20.96 12.67 16.40
N VAL A 184 21.36 11.61 17.12
CA VAL A 184 20.48 10.46 17.41
C VAL A 184 19.28 10.88 18.25
N VAL A 185 19.52 11.65 19.33
CA VAL A 185 18.44 12.18 20.18
C VAL A 185 17.53 13.11 19.39
N ARG A 186 18.11 13.99 18.56
CA ARG A 186 17.36 14.89 17.68
C ARG A 186 16.50 14.12 16.68
N ALA A 187 17.05 13.08 16.04
CA ALA A 187 16.32 12.26 15.07
C ALA A 187 15.09 11.60 15.70
N TYR A 188 15.21 11.05 16.91
CA TYR A 188 14.07 10.51 17.66
C TYR A 188 13.07 11.59 18.08
N ALA A 189 13.52 12.76 18.53
CA ALA A 189 12.62 13.86 18.84
C ALA A 189 11.85 14.37 17.61
N ARG A 190 12.49 14.42 16.44
CA ARG A 190 11.84 14.75 15.16
C ARG A 190 10.80 13.70 14.76
N TYR A 191 11.08 12.42 15.02
CA TYR A 191 10.11 11.35 14.84
C TYR A 191 8.89 11.51 15.77
N LEU A 192 9.12 11.80 17.07
CA LEU A 192 8.04 12.09 18.03
C LEU A 192 7.11 13.21 17.54
N ARG A 193 7.67 14.27 16.95
CA ARG A 193 6.87 15.34 16.34
C ARG A 193 5.97 14.81 15.22
N GLN A 194 6.51 13.99 14.31
CA GLN A 194 5.76 13.43 13.17
C GLN A 194 4.64 12.47 13.57
N ILE A 195 4.71 11.85 14.75
CA ILE A 195 3.65 10.98 15.27
C ILE A 195 2.63 11.72 16.14
N GLY A 196 2.72 13.05 16.24
CA GLY A 196 1.77 13.88 16.98
C GLY A 196 2.00 13.89 18.50
N PHE A 197 3.24 13.70 18.95
CA PHE A 197 3.57 13.80 20.37
C PHE A 197 3.20 15.19 20.92
N PRO A 198 2.58 15.29 22.12
CA PRO A 198 1.86 16.50 22.55
C PRO A 198 2.78 17.67 22.94
N PHE A 199 4.08 17.45 23.07
CA PHE A 199 5.04 18.46 23.51
C PHE A 199 5.78 19.11 22.35
N SER A 200 6.05 20.41 22.46
CA SER A 200 6.82 21.15 21.46
C SER A 200 8.29 20.72 21.44
N GLN A 201 8.98 20.95 20.32
CA GLN A 201 10.41 20.67 20.21
C GLN A 201 11.20 21.36 21.33
N GLN A 202 10.94 22.64 21.61
CA GLN A 202 11.62 23.40 22.67
C GLN A 202 11.42 22.77 24.06
N TYR A 203 10.24 22.18 24.30
CA TYR A 203 9.98 21.47 25.55
C TYR A 203 10.82 20.19 25.64
N ILE A 204 10.84 19.39 24.56
CA ILE A 204 11.63 18.15 24.48
C ILE A 204 13.12 18.46 24.68
N GLU A 205 13.65 19.47 23.97
CA GLU A 205 15.03 19.97 24.13
C GLU A 205 15.33 20.30 25.59
N SER A 206 14.44 21.07 26.23
CA SER A 206 14.61 21.47 27.63
C SER A 206 14.57 20.27 28.58
N ALA A 207 13.69 19.29 28.34
CA ALA A 207 13.56 18.10 29.17
C ALA A 207 14.79 17.19 29.09
N VAL A 208 15.30 16.90 27.88
CA VAL A 208 16.51 16.08 27.71
C VAL A 208 17.75 16.76 28.26
N VAL A 209 17.83 18.09 28.19
CA VAL A 209 18.95 18.86 28.78
C VAL A 209 18.85 18.88 30.31
N ARG A 210 17.66 19.10 30.88
CA ARG A 210 17.43 19.04 32.35
C ARG A 210 17.85 17.69 32.93
N HIS A 211 17.59 16.61 32.20
CA HIS A 211 17.86 15.23 32.62
C HIS A 211 19.01 14.61 31.80
N GLY A 212 20.06 15.38 31.53
CA GLY A 212 21.18 14.98 30.67
C GLY A 212 21.83 13.64 31.06
N ALA A 213 21.87 13.30 32.35
CA ALA A 213 22.35 12.00 32.82
C ALA A 213 21.47 10.82 32.34
N ILE A 214 20.15 10.96 32.35
CA ILE A 214 19.22 9.94 31.84
C ILE A 214 19.35 9.84 30.32
N THR A 215 19.38 10.99 29.63
CA THR A 215 19.56 11.03 28.16
C THR A 215 20.87 10.33 27.75
N ARG A 216 21.95 10.55 28.49
CA ARG A 216 23.22 9.83 28.27
C ARG A 216 23.06 8.33 28.40
N ARG A 217 22.39 7.83 29.45
CA ARG A 217 22.15 6.39 29.62
C ARG A 217 21.29 5.80 28.49
N ILE A 218 20.30 6.54 27.99
CA ILE A 218 19.49 6.12 26.83
C ILE A 218 20.38 6.01 25.57
N VAL A 219 21.30 6.94 25.36
CA VAL A 219 22.26 6.87 24.24
C VAL A 219 23.25 5.71 24.43
N GLU A 220 23.74 5.47 25.64
CA GLU A 220 24.59 4.32 25.94
C GLU A 220 23.87 2.99 25.65
N LEU A 221 22.58 2.89 25.97
CA LEU A 221 21.74 1.75 25.59
C LEU A 221 21.62 1.61 24.05
N PHE A 222 21.39 2.71 23.34
CA PHE A 222 21.35 2.70 21.87
C PHE A 222 22.67 2.18 21.28
N GLU A 223 23.81 2.69 21.75
CA GLU A 223 25.12 2.23 21.30
C GLU A 223 25.36 0.76 21.63
N HIS A 224 25.05 0.32 22.85
CA HIS A 224 25.16 -1.07 23.24
C HIS A 224 24.35 -2.00 22.32
N ARG A 225 23.17 -1.55 21.89
CA ARG A 225 22.29 -2.34 21.02
C ARG A 225 22.73 -2.34 19.56
N PHE A 226 23.30 -1.25 19.04
CA PHE A 226 23.46 -1.09 17.59
C PHE A 226 24.90 -0.90 17.10
N ASP A 227 25.87 -0.63 17.97
CA ASP A 227 27.27 -0.53 17.58
C ASP A 227 27.84 -1.93 17.30
N PRO A 228 28.24 -2.25 16.06
CA PRO A 228 28.82 -3.54 15.73
C PRO A 228 30.13 -3.82 16.49
N ALA A 229 30.87 -2.79 16.91
CA ALA A 229 32.09 -2.94 17.69
C ALA A 229 31.84 -3.45 19.13
N LEU A 230 30.58 -3.48 19.57
CA LEU A 230 30.16 -3.98 20.88
C LEU A 230 29.54 -5.38 20.83
N ALA A 231 29.47 -6.02 19.65
CA ALA A 231 28.81 -7.32 19.47
C ALA A 231 29.30 -8.40 20.46
N ASP A 232 30.62 -8.59 20.58
CA ASP A 232 31.20 -9.62 21.46
C ASP A 232 30.91 -9.38 22.96
N ARG A 233 30.75 -8.11 23.37
CA ARG A 233 30.44 -7.72 24.76
C ARG A 233 28.95 -7.77 25.07
N ARG A 234 28.10 -7.58 24.07
CA ARG A 234 26.64 -7.64 24.21
C ARG A 234 26.15 -9.04 24.58
N ASP A 235 26.72 -10.08 23.97
CA ASP A 235 26.27 -11.47 24.16
C ASP A 235 26.80 -12.11 25.46
N ALA A 236 27.79 -11.50 26.13
CA ALA A 236 28.48 -12.06 27.29
C ALA A 236 27.91 -11.60 28.66
N ASP A 237 27.41 -10.35 28.79
CA ASP A 237 27.33 -9.71 30.11
C ASP A 237 25.91 -9.34 30.61
N GLY A 238 24.85 -9.55 29.83
CA GLY A 238 23.49 -9.13 30.25
C GLY A 238 23.34 -7.61 30.44
N GLY A 239 24.31 -6.81 29.97
CA GLY A 239 24.40 -5.36 30.19
C GLY A 239 23.23 -4.56 29.63
N ASP A 240 22.50 -5.08 28.66
CA ASP A 240 21.26 -4.48 28.17
C ASP A 240 20.17 -4.44 29.27
N ALA A 241 20.01 -5.53 30.03
CA ALA A 241 19.06 -5.57 31.14
C ALA A 241 19.46 -4.62 32.28
N GLU A 242 20.76 -4.56 32.61
CA GLU A 242 21.29 -3.68 33.65
C GLU A 242 21.15 -2.19 33.27
N LEU A 243 21.44 -1.82 32.02
CA LEU A 243 21.22 -0.46 31.51
C LEU A 243 19.74 -0.09 31.57
N ARG A 244 18.83 -0.98 31.17
CA ARG A 244 17.39 -0.73 31.25
C ARG A 244 16.90 -0.56 32.69
N GLU A 245 17.35 -1.40 33.62
CA GLU A 245 16.99 -1.30 35.03
C GLU A 245 17.52 0.01 35.65
N GLY A 246 18.75 0.39 35.32
CA GLY A 246 19.33 1.66 35.73
C GLY A 246 18.54 2.86 35.20
N ILE A 247 18.19 2.85 33.90
CA ILE A 247 17.37 3.90 33.29
C ILE A 247 15.99 3.96 33.96
N ALA A 248 15.33 2.82 34.17
CA ALA A 248 14.02 2.76 34.83
C ALA A 248 14.07 3.37 36.23
N THR A 249 15.08 3.02 37.03
CA THR A 249 15.29 3.59 38.37
C THR A 249 15.46 5.10 38.33
N MET A 250 16.21 5.63 37.35
CA MET A 250 16.39 7.07 37.19
C MET A 250 15.11 7.78 36.74
N LEU A 251 14.33 7.15 35.85
CA LEU A 251 13.05 7.67 35.37
C LEU A 251 12.01 7.75 36.50
N ASP A 252 11.94 6.75 37.36
CA ASP A 252 11.03 6.73 38.52
C ASP A 252 11.32 7.86 39.52
N ALA A 253 12.53 8.43 39.49
CA ALA A 253 12.94 9.57 40.30
C ALA A 253 12.64 10.94 39.64
N VAL A 254 12.14 10.98 38.40
CA VAL A 254 11.83 12.22 37.68
C VAL A 254 10.55 12.87 38.26
N PRO A 255 10.61 14.09 38.83
CA PRO A 255 9.44 14.69 39.49
C PRO A 255 8.35 15.17 38.52
N SER A 256 8.72 15.54 37.30
CA SER A 256 7.80 16.05 36.28
C SER A 256 7.30 14.90 35.41
N LEU A 257 5.99 14.63 35.44
CA LEU A 257 5.37 13.59 34.61
C LEU A 257 5.58 13.83 33.10
N ASP A 258 5.62 15.10 32.68
CA ASP A 258 5.84 15.47 31.28
C ASP A 258 7.30 15.24 30.85
N ASP A 259 8.26 15.46 31.77
CA ASP A 259 9.68 15.11 31.53
C ASP A 259 9.86 13.59 31.47
N ASP A 260 9.25 12.86 32.42
CA ASP A 260 9.27 11.39 32.47
C ASP A 260 8.67 10.81 31.18
N ARG A 261 7.50 11.30 30.74
CA ARG A 261 6.86 10.88 29.49
C ARG A 261 7.75 11.12 28.27
N THR A 262 8.47 12.25 28.23
CA THR A 262 9.42 12.56 27.14
C THR A 262 10.58 11.57 27.10
N LEU A 263 11.21 11.31 28.25
CA LEU A 263 12.35 10.39 28.34
C LEU A 263 11.95 8.94 28.09
N ARG A 264 10.78 8.50 28.59
CA ARG A 264 10.22 7.18 28.30
C ARG A 264 9.86 7.01 26.83
N ALA A 265 9.37 8.05 26.17
CA ALA A 265 9.12 8.00 24.72
C ALA A 265 10.42 7.80 23.93
N LEU A 266 11.51 8.48 24.30
CA LEU A 266 12.83 8.26 23.67
C LEU A 266 13.36 6.85 23.91
N LEU A 267 13.25 6.33 25.14
CA LEU A 267 13.62 4.95 25.47
C LEU A 267 12.82 3.95 24.62
N ALA A 268 11.50 4.15 24.49
CA ALA A 268 10.65 3.28 23.69
C ALA A 268 11.00 3.30 22.18
N LEU A 269 11.47 4.44 21.65
CA LEU A 269 11.96 4.51 20.26
C LEU A 269 13.28 3.77 20.05
N VAL A 270 14.18 3.80 21.05
CA VAL A 270 15.37 2.92 21.04
C VAL A 270 14.91 1.47 20.99
N ASP A 271 14.01 1.04 21.89
CA ASP A 271 13.47 -0.32 21.94
C ASP A 271 12.74 -0.75 20.65
N ALA A 272 12.02 0.16 20.01
CA ALA A 272 11.34 -0.07 18.74
C ALA A 272 12.30 -0.15 17.54
N THR A 273 13.55 0.33 17.66
CA THR A 273 14.52 0.28 16.56
C THR A 273 14.99 -1.17 16.33
N LEU A 274 14.98 -1.59 15.07
CA LEU A 274 15.36 -2.91 14.57
C LEU A 274 16.74 -2.89 13.89
N ARG A 275 17.03 -1.81 13.14
CA ARG A 275 18.28 -1.59 12.40
C ARG A 275 18.59 -0.10 12.30
N THR A 276 19.86 0.25 12.19
CA THR A 276 20.28 1.64 11.96
C THR A 276 21.63 1.71 11.25
N ASN A 277 21.83 2.75 10.43
CA ASN A 277 23.10 3.02 9.74
C ASN A 277 24.01 4.01 10.51
N VAL A 278 23.68 4.37 11.76
CA VAL A 278 24.38 5.42 12.52
C VAL A 278 25.89 5.14 12.63
N PHE A 279 26.29 3.88 12.69
CA PHE A 279 27.68 3.39 12.81
C PHE A 279 28.34 3.05 11.46
N ARG A 280 27.69 3.38 10.34
CA ARG A 280 28.25 3.13 9.01
C ARG A 280 29.19 4.29 8.59
N PRO A 281 30.44 4.00 8.21
CA PRO A 281 31.36 5.01 7.70
C PRO A 281 30.83 5.68 6.42
N GLY A 282 31.18 6.94 6.22
CA GLY A 282 30.96 7.68 4.98
C GLY A 282 31.98 7.32 3.90
N ASP A 283 31.88 7.99 2.74
CA ASP A 283 32.76 7.73 1.59
C ASP A 283 34.19 8.26 1.85
N GLU A 284 34.33 9.27 2.69
CA GLU A 284 35.63 9.83 3.09
C GLU A 284 36.12 9.25 4.45
N PRO A 285 37.42 8.98 4.61
CA PRO A 285 37.97 8.48 5.88
C PRO A 285 37.62 9.37 7.07
N GLY A 286 37.10 8.76 8.14
CA GLY A 286 36.73 9.49 9.36
C GLY A 286 35.39 10.22 9.30
N THR A 287 34.63 10.09 8.20
CA THR A 287 33.27 10.63 8.06
C THR A 287 32.21 9.56 8.30
N TRP A 288 30.96 9.98 8.46
CA TRP A 288 29.79 9.11 8.61
C TRP A 288 28.84 9.32 7.44
N ARG A 289 27.89 8.39 7.23
CA ARG A 289 26.81 8.59 6.27
C ARG A 289 26.06 9.90 6.55
N GLU A 290 25.76 10.64 5.47
CA GLU A 290 25.09 11.95 5.50
C GLU A 290 23.75 11.90 6.26
N VAL A 291 22.99 10.82 6.06
CA VAL A 291 21.70 10.60 6.72
C VAL A 291 21.78 9.49 7.77
N MET A 292 21.05 9.68 8.87
CA MET A 292 20.74 8.62 9.81
C MET A 292 19.42 7.97 9.43
N ALA A 293 19.41 6.64 9.33
CA ALA A 293 18.23 5.83 9.09
C ALA A 293 17.97 4.93 10.30
N PHE A 294 16.70 4.82 10.69
CA PHE A 294 16.20 3.99 11.77
C PHE A 294 15.04 3.15 11.23
N LYS A 295 15.23 1.84 11.11
CA LYS A 295 14.14 0.90 10.84
C LYS A 295 13.45 0.59 12.15
N LEU A 296 12.18 0.96 12.28
CA LEU A 296 11.37 0.83 13.48
C LEU A 296 10.32 -0.27 13.31
N ASP A 297 9.99 -0.92 14.42
CA ASP A 297 8.77 -1.70 14.63
C ASP A 297 7.67 -0.78 15.21
N PRO A 298 6.71 -0.31 14.40
CA PRO A 298 5.69 0.62 14.84
C PRO A 298 4.77 0.05 15.93
N SER A 299 4.68 -1.29 16.06
CA SER A 299 3.86 -1.92 17.10
C SER A 299 4.38 -1.66 18.52
N LYS A 300 5.69 -1.43 18.65
CA LYS A 300 6.40 -1.14 19.91
C LYS A 300 6.42 0.35 20.27
N VAL A 301 5.99 1.24 19.37
CA VAL A 301 5.96 2.69 19.63
C VAL A 301 4.69 3.04 20.43
N PRO A 302 4.82 3.58 21.66
CA PRO A 302 3.68 3.96 22.50
C PRO A 302 2.84 5.06 21.84
N ASP A 303 1.53 5.03 22.06
CA ASP A 303 0.56 6.04 21.58
C ASP A 303 0.56 6.29 20.06
N LEU A 304 1.23 5.44 19.25
CA LEU A 304 1.28 5.62 17.80
C LEU A 304 -0.13 5.48 17.20
N PRO A 305 -0.63 6.50 16.45
CA PRO A 305 -1.94 6.45 15.82
C PRO A 305 -2.07 5.26 14.85
N LEU A 306 -3.26 4.66 14.82
CA LEU A 306 -3.58 3.62 13.84
C LEU A 306 -3.81 4.23 12.44
N PRO A 307 -3.58 3.46 11.35
CA PRO A 307 -3.01 2.11 11.32
C PRO A 307 -1.50 2.11 11.58
N ARG A 308 -0.96 0.98 12.07
CA ARG A 308 0.47 0.78 12.30
C ARG A 308 1.04 -0.11 11.19
N PRO A 309 1.93 0.40 10.32
CA PRO A 309 2.64 -0.42 9.34
C PRO A 309 3.49 -1.50 10.04
N MET A 310 3.89 -2.54 9.30
CA MET A 310 4.81 -3.56 9.81
C MET A 310 6.19 -2.97 10.10
N TYR A 311 6.69 -2.13 9.18
CA TYR A 311 7.97 -1.44 9.34
C TYR A 311 7.85 0.04 8.96
N GLU A 312 8.60 0.87 9.65
CA GLU A 312 8.78 2.28 9.34
C GLU A 312 10.27 2.61 9.31
N ILE A 313 10.79 3.08 8.17
CA ILE A 313 12.17 3.56 8.07
C ILE A 313 12.14 5.08 8.18
N TRP A 314 12.58 5.61 9.32
CA TRP A 314 12.74 7.04 9.56
C TRP A 314 14.14 7.48 9.14
N VAL A 315 14.23 8.51 8.30
CA VAL A 315 15.50 9.06 7.80
C VAL A 315 15.60 10.53 8.20
N CYS A 316 16.70 10.91 8.82
CA CYS A 316 16.92 12.26 9.32
C CYS A 316 18.37 12.71 9.09
N SER A 317 18.52 13.95 8.65
CA SER A 317 19.78 14.72 8.61
C SER A 317 19.44 16.21 8.64
N PRO A 318 20.42 17.13 8.77
CA PRO A 318 20.15 18.56 8.65
C PRO A 318 19.55 19.01 7.31
N ARG A 319 19.65 18.18 6.25
CA ARG A 319 19.13 18.51 4.91
C ARG A 319 17.78 17.89 4.58
N VAL A 320 17.50 16.69 5.10
CA VAL A 320 16.30 15.93 4.74
C VAL A 320 15.69 15.23 5.95
N GLU A 321 14.36 15.28 6.04
CA GLU A 321 13.54 14.37 6.85
C GLU A 321 12.72 13.50 5.90
N GLY A 322 12.61 12.21 6.19
CA GLY A 322 11.86 11.29 5.36
C GLY A 322 11.40 10.06 6.11
N VAL A 323 10.34 9.44 5.60
CA VAL A 323 9.76 8.22 6.16
C VAL A 323 9.41 7.25 5.04
N HIS A 324 9.62 5.96 5.26
CA HIS A 324 9.11 4.90 4.39
C HIS A 324 8.34 3.86 5.22
N LEU A 325 7.05 3.76 4.95
CA LEU A 325 6.10 2.90 5.68
C LEU A 325 5.78 1.66 4.84
N ARG A 326 5.86 0.47 5.43
CA ARG A 326 5.63 -0.81 4.74
C ARG A 326 4.58 -1.66 5.46
N GLY A 327 3.61 -2.18 4.72
CA GLY A 327 2.62 -3.14 5.23
C GLY A 327 3.15 -4.56 5.42
N GLY A 328 4.33 -4.89 4.89
CA GLY A 328 4.87 -6.26 4.90
C GLY A 328 6.32 -6.38 4.40
N PRO A 329 6.89 -7.60 4.43
CA PRO A 329 8.27 -7.87 4.00
C PRO A 329 8.45 -7.77 2.48
N ILE A 330 7.40 -8.01 1.70
CA ILE A 330 7.40 -7.76 0.25
C ILE A 330 6.37 -6.67 0.03
N ALA A 331 6.84 -5.43 -0.02
CA ALA A 331 5.98 -4.25 -0.11
C ALA A 331 6.53 -3.26 -1.12
N ARG A 332 5.62 -2.50 -1.74
CA ARG A 332 5.94 -1.56 -2.81
C ARG A 332 5.10 -0.30 -2.72
N GLY A 333 5.72 0.83 -3.03
CA GLY A 333 4.98 2.02 -3.41
C GLY A 333 5.81 3.27 -3.62
N GLY A 334 5.10 4.34 -3.97
CA GLY A 334 5.71 5.58 -4.42
C GLY A 334 6.39 6.39 -3.31
N LEU A 335 7.43 7.16 -3.67
CA LEU A 335 8.09 8.12 -2.79
C LEU A 335 7.65 9.55 -3.13
N ARG A 336 6.96 10.23 -2.22
CA ARG A 336 6.45 11.59 -2.41
C ARG A 336 7.46 12.65 -1.95
N TRP A 337 7.65 13.68 -2.77
CA TRP A 337 8.24 14.93 -2.28
C TRP A 337 7.10 15.77 -1.69
N SER A 338 7.08 15.89 -0.36
CA SER A 338 6.04 16.61 0.37
C SER A 338 6.44 18.06 0.65
N ASP A 339 5.46 18.96 0.64
CA ASP A 339 5.56 20.34 1.12
C ASP A 339 5.07 20.49 2.58
N ARG A 340 4.62 19.40 3.22
CA ARG A 340 4.04 19.37 4.57
C ARG A 340 5.07 19.07 5.67
N ARG A 341 6.04 19.97 5.88
CA ARG A 341 7.15 19.75 6.84
C ARG A 341 6.71 19.31 8.26
N GLU A 342 5.58 19.81 8.75
CA GLU A 342 5.12 19.54 10.12
C GLU A 342 4.39 18.20 10.29
N ASP A 343 3.80 17.63 9.23
CA ASP A 343 2.95 16.43 9.35
C ASP A 343 2.96 15.50 8.11
N PHE A 344 4.02 15.53 7.30
CA PHE A 344 4.14 14.68 6.10
C PHE A 344 4.03 13.19 6.41
N ARG A 345 4.39 12.72 7.61
CA ARG A 345 4.16 11.32 8.00
C ARG A 345 2.67 10.95 7.96
N THR A 346 1.79 11.84 8.42
CA THR A 346 0.33 11.63 8.39
C THR A 346 -0.18 11.60 6.95
N GLU A 347 0.36 12.47 6.08
CA GLU A 347 0.09 12.42 4.64
C GLU A 347 0.50 11.07 4.04
N VAL A 348 1.74 10.63 4.29
CA VAL A 348 2.26 9.35 3.77
C VAL A 348 1.46 8.16 4.31
N LEU A 349 1.09 8.17 5.59
CA LEU A 349 0.28 7.10 6.21
C LEU A 349 -1.09 6.97 5.54
N GLY A 350 -1.76 8.09 5.23
CA GLY A 350 -3.02 8.09 4.48
C GLY A 350 -2.88 7.45 3.09
N LEU A 351 -1.75 7.66 2.42
CA LEU A 351 -1.44 7.06 1.11
C LEU A 351 -1.12 5.57 1.22
N VAL A 352 -0.37 5.12 2.24
CA VAL A 352 -0.11 3.69 2.47
C VAL A 352 -1.41 2.93 2.59
N LYS A 353 -2.36 3.45 3.37
CA LYS A 353 -3.65 2.81 3.59
C LYS A 353 -4.40 2.57 2.27
N ALA A 354 -4.49 3.61 1.42
CA ALA A 354 -5.08 3.46 0.09
C ALA A 354 -4.31 2.44 -0.76
N GLN A 355 -2.97 2.45 -0.68
CA GLN A 355 -2.11 1.52 -1.40
C GLN A 355 -2.30 0.06 -0.95
N MET A 356 -2.55 -0.20 0.33
CA MET A 356 -2.79 -1.55 0.85
C MET A 356 -4.04 -2.19 0.23
N VAL A 357 -5.13 -1.41 0.08
CA VAL A 357 -6.34 -1.87 -0.61
C VAL A 357 -6.08 -2.07 -2.11
N LYS A 358 -5.37 -1.13 -2.73
CA LYS A 358 -5.06 -1.16 -4.18
C LYS A 358 -4.15 -2.34 -4.57
N ASN A 359 -3.23 -2.72 -3.70
CA ASN A 359 -2.27 -3.80 -3.95
C ASN A 359 -2.86 -5.20 -3.74
N ALA A 360 -4.12 -5.34 -3.33
CA ALA A 360 -4.70 -6.64 -3.04
C ALA A 360 -4.83 -7.59 -4.26
N VAL A 361 -4.58 -7.09 -5.47
CA VAL A 361 -4.56 -7.89 -6.72
C VAL A 361 -3.14 -8.28 -7.16
N ILE A 362 -2.09 -7.73 -6.55
CA ILE A 362 -0.69 -7.97 -6.93
C ILE A 362 0.11 -8.64 -5.83
N VAL A 363 1.35 -9.04 -6.14
CA VAL A 363 2.25 -9.74 -5.21
C VAL A 363 2.64 -8.90 -3.99
N PRO A 364 3.22 -7.68 -4.12
CA PRO A 364 3.66 -6.92 -2.97
C PRO A 364 2.52 -6.21 -2.27
N THR A 365 2.51 -6.22 -0.94
CA THR A 365 1.61 -5.38 -0.15
C THR A 365 1.96 -3.88 -0.29
N GLY A 366 1.11 -3.02 0.27
CA GLY A 366 1.27 -1.57 0.18
C GLY A 366 2.48 -1.04 0.95
N ALA A 367 3.25 -0.16 0.32
CA ALA A 367 4.20 0.74 0.97
C ALA A 367 4.04 2.17 0.46
N LYS A 368 4.60 3.13 1.19
CA LYS A 368 4.72 4.51 0.73
C LYS A 368 5.84 5.20 1.47
N GLY A 369 6.59 6.04 0.76
CA GLY A 369 7.51 6.95 1.42
C GLY A 369 7.19 8.41 1.11
N GLY A 370 7.75 9.29 1.93
CA GLY A 370 7.76 10.71 1.67
C GLY A 370 8.95 11.38 2.32
N PHE A 371 9.45 12.43 1.69
CA PHE A 371 10.57 13.22 2.20
C PHE A 371 10.34 14.71 2.01
N VAL A 372 11.03 15.50 2.84
CA VAL A 372 10.99 16.96 2.85
C VAL A 372 12.42 17.49 2.91
N PRO A 373 12.88 18.22 1.87
CA PRO A 373 14.08 19.04 1.94
C PRO A 373 13.92 20.17 2.97
N LYS A 374 14.96 20.41 3.78
CA LYS A 374 14.95 21.40 4.87
C LYS A 374 15.68 22.69 4.53
N ARG A 375 16.60 22.64 3.56
CA ARG A 375 17.35 23.82 3.13
C ARG A 375 16.44 24.76 2.35
N GLU A 376 16.48 26.03 2.70
CA GLU A 376 15.89 27.09 1.90
C GLU A 376 16.73 27.30 0.64
N THR A 377 16.08 27.56 -0.48
CA THR A 377 16.72 27.76 -1.78
C THR A 377 16.29 29.08 -2.38
N SER A 378 17.19 29.76 -3.07
CA SER A 378 16.95 31.12 -3.58
C SER A 378 16.32 31.13 -4.98
N SER A 379 16.38 30.02 -5.72
CA SER A 379 15.81 29.88 -7.06
C SER A 379 15.05 28.55 -7.26
N PRO A 380 14.13 28.47 -8.23
CA PRO A 380 13.44 27.22 -8.58
C PRO A 380 14.38 26.11 -9.07
N GLU A 381 15.49 26.47 -9.71
CA GLU A 381 16.50 25.50 -10.18
C GLU A 381 17.26 24.88 -9.00
N GLU A 382 17.70 25.72 -8.05
CA GLU A 382 18.28 25.27 -6.78
C GLU A 382 17.31 24.39 -5.99
N TYR A 383 16.03 24.77 -5.91
CA TYR A 383 15.00 23.98 -5.26
C TYR A 383 14.92 22.57 -5.85
N ARG A 384 14.90 22.47 -7.19
CA ARG A 384 14.84 21.19 -7.89
C ARG A 384 16.11 20.36 -7.68
N ALA A 385 17.29 20.98 -7.75
CA ALA A 385 18.56 20.31 -7.51
C ALA A 385 18.67 19.78 -6.07
N GLU A 386 18.25 20.57 -5.08
CA GLU A 386 18.21 20.17 -3.66
C GLU A 386 17.24 19.02 -3.44
N GLY A 387 16.07 19.05 -4.09
CA GLY A 387 15.11 17.94 -4.05
C GLY A 387 15.69 16.63 -4.57
N VAL A 388 16.42 16.66 -5.68
CA VAL A 388 17.13 15.48 -6.22
C VAL A 388 18.22 15.00 -5.27
N ALA A 389 19.01 15.91 -4.69
CA ALA A 389 20.05 15.55 -3.72
C ALA A 389 19.46 14.92 -2.45
N CYS A 390 18.41 15.51 -1.88
CA CYS A 390 17.69 14.97 -0.73
C CYS A 390 17.04 13.62 -1.04
N TYR A 391 16.49 13.43 -2.24
CA TYR A 391 15.96 12.14 -2.68
C TYR A 391 17.05 11.06 -2.72
N ARG A 392 18.24 11.38 -3.28
CA ARG A 392 19.37 10.46 -3.31
C ARG A 392 19.83 10.07 -1.90
N ALA A 393 19.96 11.05 -1.01
CA ALA A 393 20.32 10.82 0.38
C ALA A 393 19.26 9.96 1.10
N PHE A 394 17.97 10.27 0.90
CA PHE A 394 16.86 9.52 1.49
C PHE A 394 16.86 8.05 1.05
N VAL A 395 16.88 7.78 -0.26
CA VAL A 395 16.92 6.42 -0.82
C VAL A 395 18.18 5.67 -0.39
N GLY A 396 19.32 6.36 -0.34
CA GLY A 396 20.55 5.78 0.20
C GLY A 396 20.41 5.35 1.67
N GLY A 397 19.76 6.18 2.50
CA GLY A 397 19.42 5.82 3.88
C GLY A 397 18.51 4.58 3.99
N LEU A 398 17.55 4.41 3.07
CA LEU A 398 16.72 3.21 3.01
C LEU A 398 17.54 1.95 2.69
N LEU A 399 18.43 2.04 1.69
CA LEU A 399 19.30 0.92 1.31
C LEU A 399 20.36 0.62 2.37
N ASP A 400 20.79 1.60 3.16
CA ASP A 400 21.76 1.39 4.22
C ASP A 400 21.26 0.46 5.35
N VAL A 401 19.94 0.23 5.46
CA VAL A 401 19.31 -0.66 6.45
C VAL A 401 18.54 -1.84 5.83
N THR A 402 18.65 -2.04 4.51
CA THR A 402 17.97 -3.11 3.75
C THR A 402 18.97 -4.21 3.37
N ASP A 403 18.61 -5.49 3.55
CA ASP A 403 19.50 -6.60 3.15
C ASP A 403 19.66 -6.64 1.62
N ASP A 404 20.75 -7.21 1.13
CA ASP A 404 20.99 -7.42 -0.31
C ASP A 404 20.99 -8.92 -0.64
N ILE A 405 21.17 -9.27 -1.92
CA ILE A 405 21.46 -10.64 -2.36
C ILE A 405 22.77 -10.66 -3.12
N ALA A 406 23.70 -11.52 -2.69
CA ALA A 406 24.89 -11.82 -3.45
C ALA A 406 25.06 -13.35 -3.57
N GLY A 407 25.24 -13.84 -4.81
CA GLY A 407 25.42 -15.28 -5.06
C GLY A 407 24.22 -16.16 -4.68
N GLY A 408 23.01 -15.58 -4.68
CA GLY A 408 21.77 -16.28 -4.29
C GLY A 408 21.45 -16.25 -2.79
N GLU A 409 22.38 -15.80 -1.96
CA GLU A 409 22.23 -15.72 -0.49
C GLU A 409 21.90 -14.29 -0.05
N VAL A 410 21.12 -14.17 1.04
CA VAL A 410 20.82 -12.86 1.65
C VAL A 410 22.05 -12.35 2.40
N VAL A 411 22.47 -11.11 2.11
CA VAL A 411 23.62 -10.46 2.74
C VAL A 411 23.17 -9.24 3.54
N PRO A 412 23.46 -9.16 4.85
CA PRO A 412 23.13 -7.98 5.65
C PRO A 412 23.88 -6.72 5.20
N PRO A 413 23.33 -5.52 5.42
CA PRO A 413 24.07 -4.29 5.21
C PRO A 413 25.32 -4.24 6.10
N PRO A 414 26.44 -3.69 5.62
CA PRO A 414 27.67 -3.59 6.40
C PRO A 414 27.49 -2.67 7.61
N HIS A 415 28.16 -3.01 8.72
CA HIS A 415 28.11 -2.25 9.97
C HIS A 415 26.70 -2.08 10.57
N THR A 416 25.81 -3.07 10.37
CA THR A 416 24.43 -3.04 10.87
C THR A 416 24.15 -4.24 11.77
N VAL A 417 23.67 -3.99 12.99
CA VAL A 417 23.08 -5.02 13.86
C VAL A 417 21.60 -5.19 13.51
N ARG A 418 21.12 -6.44 13.43
CA ARG A 418 19.74 -6.78 13.07
C ARG A 418 18.99 -7.40 14.26
N TYR A 419 17.78 -6.90 14.53
CA TYR A 419 16.84 -7.47 15.51
C TYR A 419 15.58 -8.06 14.86
N ASP A 420 15.60 -8.21 13.54
CA ASP A 420 14.53 -8.74 12.68
C ASP A 420 15.05 -9.78 11.68
N GLY A 421 14.13 -10.46 10.99
CA GLY A 421 14.44 -11.44 9.95
C GLY A 421 15.01 -10.83 8.68
N ASP A 422 15.21 -11.66 7.66
CA ASP A 422 15.69 -11.21 6.34
C ASP A 422 14.70 -10.27 5.68
N ASP A 423 15.22 -9.18 5.12
CA ASP A 423 14.47 -8.12 4.46
C ASP A 423 15.22 -7.58 3.22
N PRO A 424 15.36 -8.41 2.16
CA PRO A 424 16.08 -8.00 0.95
C PRO A 424 15.22 -7.27 -0.08
N TYR A 425 13.90 -7.18 0.14
CA TYR A 425 12.97 -6.64 -0.87
C TYR A 425 12.60 -5.19 -0.55
N LEU A 426 13.04 -4.28 -1.41
CA LEU A 426 12.69 -2.85 -1.37
C LEU A 426 12.49 -2.37 -2.80
N VAL A 427 11.25 -2.12 -3.19
CA VAL A 427 10.89 -1.55 -4.50
C VAL A 427 10.18 -0.23 -4.30
N VAL A 428 10.68 0.81 -4.97
CA VAL A 428 10.14 2.17 -4.92
C VAL A 428 9.43 2.51 -6.23
N ALA A 429 8.60 3.54 -6.21
CA ALA A 429 8.00 4.08 -7.43
C ALA A 429 7.97 5.61 -7.37
N ALA A 430 7.70 6.23 -8.52
CA ALA A 430 7.43 7.65 -8.59
C ALA A 430 6.08 8.02 -7.94
N ASP A 431 5.98 9.23 -7.40
CA ASP A 431 4.76 9.87 -6.91
C ASP A 431 4.81 11.39 -7.23
N LYS A 432 3.91 12.18 -6.61
CA LYS A 432 3.91 13.63 -6.69
C LYS A 432 5.28 14.19 -6.32
N GLY A 433 5.82 15.02 -7.20
CA GLY A 433 7.12 15.67 -7.07
C GLY A 433 8.33 14.80 -7.48
N THR A 434 8.13 13.50 -7.74
CA THR A 434 9.19 12.54 -8.10
C THR A 434 8.91 11.80 -9.42
N ALA A 435 7.96 12.28 -10.23
CA ALA A 435 7.54 11.66 -11.49
C ALA A 435 8.69 11.25 -12.44
N THR A 436 9.79 12.00 -12.45
CA THR A 436 10.96 11.74 -13.31
C THR A 436 12.12 11.09 -12.55
N PHE A 437 11.91 10.55 -11.35
CA PHE A 437 12.99 10.09 -10.46
C PHE A 437 13.18 8.57 -10.47
N SER A 438 12.39 7.79 -11.23
CA SER A 438 12.58 6.33 -11.32
C SER A 438 13.99 5.97 -11.82
N ASP A 439 14.52 6.69 -12.82
CA ASP A 439 15.89 6.48 -13.31
C ASP A 439 16.93 6.84 -12.26
N VAL A 440 16.68 7.89 -11.47
CA VAL A 440 17.54 8.30 -10.34
C VAL A 440 17.57 7.19 -9.29
N ALA A 441 16.44 6.58 -8.97
CA ALA A 441 16.36 5.46 -8.02
C ALA A 441 17.13 4.24 -8.53
N ASN A 442 16.96 3.87 -9.80
CA ASN A 442 17.67 2.75 -10.42
C ASN A 442 19.19 3.01 -10.50
N GLU A 443 19.62 4.25 -10.74
CA GLU A 443 21.03 4.65 -10.67
C GLU A 443 21.62 4.47 -9.26
N ILE A 444 20.85 4.80 -8.21
CA ILE A 444 21.27 4.59 -6.82
C ILE A 444 21.40 3.08 -6.53
N SER A 445 20.39 2.28 -6.91
CA SER A 445 20.42 0.82 -6.78
C SER A 445 21.66 0.21 -7.44
N ALA A 446 21.94 0.59 -8.69
CA ALA A 446 23.13 0.15 -9.42
C ALA A 446 24.45 0.56 -8.73
N ARG A 447 24.53 1.77 -8.18
CA ARG A 447 25.71 2.24 -7.43
C ARG A 447 25.95 1.44 -6.14
N TYR A 448 24.88 1.01 -5.49
CA TYR A 448 24.95 0.14 -4.32
C TYR A 448 25.30 -1.31 -4.67
N GLY A 449 25.17 -1.72 -5.94
CA GLY A 449 25.26 -3.11 -6.34
C GLY A 449 24.04 -3.93 -5.90
N PHE A 450 22.92 -3.26 -5.60
CA PHE A 450 21.73 -3.88 -5.04
C PHE A 450 21.10 -4.85 -6.05
N TRP A 451 20.71 -6.04 -5.60
CA TRP A 451 20.32 -7.16 -6.47
C TRP A 451 19.15 -6.88 -7.43
N LEU A 452 18.26 -5.95 -7.06
CA LEU A 452 17.14 -5.57 -7.92
C LEU A 452 17.59 -4.74 -9.13
N GLY A 453 18.78 -4.14 -9.11
CA GLY A 453 19.31 -3.35 -10.23
C GLY A 453 18.30 -2.31 -10.70
N ASP A 454 17.87 -2.42 -11.96
CA ASP A 454 16.89 -1.54 -12.61
C ASP A 454 15.42 -1.97 -12.46
N ALA A 455 15.17 -3.03 -11.69
CA ALA A 455 13.86 -3.41 -11.15
C ALA A 455 13.56 -2.71 -9.80
N PHE A 456 14.53 -1.98 -9.23
CA PHE A 456 14.37 -1.27 -7.96
C PHE A 456 13.26 -0.20 -8.02
N ALA A 457 13.13 0.45 -9.17
CA ALA A 457 12.06 1.38 -9.48
C ALA A 457 11.40 1.07 -10.83
N SER A 458 10.07 0.93 -10.82
CA SER A 458 9.25 0.71 -12.02
C SER A 458 8.96 2.01 -12.78
N GLY A 459 8.66 1.93 -14.07
CA GLY A 459 8.26 3.08 -14.89
C GLY A 459 9.40 4.06 -15.19
N GLY A 460 10.65 3.58 -15.18
CA GLY A 460 11.80 4.32 -15.70
C GLY A 460 11.88 4.27 -17.24
N SER A 461 12.95 4.83 -17.82
CA SER A 461 13.11 4.95 -19.28
C SER A 461 13.11 3.61 -20.04
N ALA A 462 13.40 2.50 -19.34
CA ALA A 462 13.41 1.14 -19.86
C ALA A 462 12.24 0.27 -19.32
N GLY A 463 11.17 0.91 -18.80
CA GLY A 463 9.97 0.24 -18.28
C GLY A 463 8.76 0.41 -19.19
N TYR A 464 7.59 -0.02 -18.71
CA TYR A 464 6.33 0.19 -19.43
C TYR A 464 5.85 1.64 -19.25
N ASP A 465 5.68 2.37 -20.37
CA ASP A 465 5.15 3.73 -20.32
C ASP A 465 3.62 3.70 -20.12
N HIS A 466 3.20 3.89 -18.87
CA HIS A 466 1.79 3.85 -18.49
C HIS A 466 0.93 4.89 -19.23
N LYS A 467 1.51 6.04 -19.59
CA LYS A 467 0.78 7.10 -20.30
C LYS A 467 0.60 6.73 -21.76
N ALA A 468 1.66 6.23 -22.41
CA ALA A 468 1.58 5.75 -23.78
C ALA A 468 0.65 4.54 -23.92
N MET A 469 0.69 3.62 -22.95
CA MET A 469 -0.23 2.48 -22.87
C MET A 469 -1.66 2.87 -22.50
N GLY A 470 -1.83 4.01 -21.83
CA GLY A 470 -3.10 4.47 -21.23
C GLY A 470 -3.68 3.49 -20.21
N ILE A 471 -2.85 2.64 -19.60
CA ILE A 471 -3.29 1.42 -18.89
C ILE A 471 -4.19 1.72 -17.70
N THR A 472 -3.89 2.79 -16.95
CA THR A 472 -4.72 3.25 -15.82
C THR A 472 -6.11 3.66 -16.26
N ALA A 473 -6.22 4.43 -17.35
CA ALA A 473 -7.51 4.87 -17.89
C ALA A 473 -8.29 3.71 -18.51
N ARG A 474 -7.60 2.78 -19.19
CA ARG A 474 -8.20 1.55 -19.73
C ARG A 474 -8.82 0.70 -18.61
N GLY A 475 -8.08 0.49 -17.51
CA GLY A 475 -8.59 -0.23 -16.33
C GLY A 475 -9.84 0.42 -15.74
N ALA A 476 -9.83 1.74 -15.54
CA ALA A 476 -10.98 2.47 -15.00
C ALA A 476 -12.18 2.45 -15.97
N TRP A 477 -11.92 2.35 -17.27
CA TRP A 477 -12.97 2.21 -18.28
C TRP A 477 -13.70 0.86 -18.21
N GLU A 478 -13.04 -0.22 -17.75
CA GLU A 478 -13.73 -1.51 -17.54
C GLU A 478 -14.85 -1.40 -16.49
N SER A 479 -14.63 -0.60 -15.44
CA SER A 479 -15.67 -0.25 -14.47
C SER A 479 -16.82 0.53 -15.12
N VAL A 480 -16.51 1.51 -15.97
CA VAL A 480 -17.52 2.30 -16.71
C VAL A 480 -18.35 1.39 -17.62
N ARG A 481 -17.72 0.47 -18.37
CA ARG A 481 -18.43 -0.53 -19.19
C ARG A 481 -19.38 -1.37 -18.35
N ARG A 482 -18.92 -1.84 -17.18
CA ARG A 482 -19.74 -2.64 -16.27
C ARG A 482 -20.93 -1.86 -15.73
N HIS A 483 -20.72 -0.61 -15.33
CA HIS A 483 -21.77 0.27 -14.81
C HIS A 483 -22.77 0.66 -15.91
N ALA A 484 -22.30 0.92 -17.14
CA ALA A 484 -23.15 1.19 -18.29
C ALA A 484 -24.12 0.02 -18.55
N ARG A 485 -23.61 -1.21 -18.53
CA ARG A 485 -24.45 -2.42 -18.68
C ARG A 485 -25.50 -2.55 -17.58
N ALA A 486 -25.19 -2.11 -16.36
CA ALA A 486 -26.14 -2.13 -15.25
C ALA A 486 -27.31 -1.14 -15.42
N ILE A 487 -27.12 -0.07 -16.21
CA ILE A 487 -28.18 0.88 -16.57
C ILE A 487 -28.78 0.61 -17.96
N GLY A 488 -28.45 -0.53 -18.58
CA GLY A 488 -28.96 -0.95 -19.88
C GLY A 488 -28.35 -0.22 -21.08
N LYS A 489 -27.12 0.29 -20.96
CA LYS A 489 -26.34 0.92 -22.04
C LYS A 489 -25.06 0.14 -22.34
N ASP A 490 -24.56 0.25 -23.55
CA ASP A 490 -23.23 -0.17 -23.96
C ASP A 490 -22.30 1.05 -24.09
N ALA A 491 -21.27 1.14 -23.25
CA ALA A 491 -20.37 2.30 -23.22
C ALA A 491 -19.57 2.51 -24.53
N ASP A 492 -19.43 1.46 -25.33
CA ASP A 492 -18.66 1.48 -26.56
C ASP A 492 -19.56 1.68 -27.80
N ARG A 493 -20.89 1.75 -27.65
CA ARG A 493 -21.86 1.89 -28.76
C ARG A 493 -22.93 2.96 -28.54
N ASP A 494 -23.38 3.15 -27.31
CA ASP A 494 -24.47 4.06 -26.98
C ASP A 494 -23.95 5.43 -26.54
N PRO A 495 -24.69 6.53 -26.83
CA PRO A 495 -24.36 7.85 -26.31
C PRO A 495 -24.39 7.91 -24.77
N LEU A 496 -23.31 8.43 -24.20
CA LEU A 496 -23.16 8.70 -22.76
C LEU A 496 -22.85 10.17 -22.52
N THR A 497 -23.65 10.83 -21.69
CA THR A 497 -23.36 12.19 -21.21
C THR A 497 -22.33 12.15 -20.09
N VAL A 498 -21.30 13.00 -20.18
CA VAL A 498 -20.13 12.95 -19.29
C VAL A 498 -19.84 14.34 -18.72
N VAL A 499 -19.57 14.39 -17.41
CA VAL A 499 -18.84 15.48 -16.76
C VAL A 499 -17.45 14.98 -16.38
N GLY A 500 -16.42 15.79 -16.64
CA GLY A 500 -15.03 15.43 -16.40
C GLY A 500 -14.32 16.31 -15.37
N VAL A 501 -13.45 15.69 -14.55
CA VAL A 501 -12.44 16.38 -13.74
C VAL A 501 -11.07 16.21 -14.39
N GLY A 502 -10.52 17.24 -15.01
CA GLY A 502 -9.23 17.23 -15.71
C GLY A 502 -9.27 17.94 -17.07
N ASP A 503 -8.23 17.72 -17.87
CA ASP A 503 -8.10 18.22 -19.23
C ASP A 503 -7.44 17.18 -20.16
N MET A 504 -7.53 17.40 -21.47
CA MET A 504 -7.01 16.47 -22.49
C MET A 504 -5.47 16.32 -22.49
N SER A 505 -4.71 17.13 -21.77
CA SER A 505 -3.26 16.92 -21.63
C SER A 505 -2.92 15.90 -20.53
N GLY A 506 -3.86 15.66 -19.62
CA GLY A 506 -3.74 14.69 -18.54
C GLY A 506 -3.77 13.25 -19.04
N ASP A 507 -2.88 12.41 -18.51
CA ASP A 507 -2.78 10.99 -18.86
C ASP A 507 -4.12 10.27 -18.69
N VAL A 508 -4.64 10.21 -17.46
CA VAL A 508 -5.86 9.46 -17.15
C VAL A 508 -7.09 10.09 -17.79
N PHE A 509 -7.18 11.42 -17.74
CA PHE A 509 -8.33 12.14 -18.30
C PHE A 509 -8.41 11.96 -19.82
N GLY A 510 -7.33 12.24 -20.53
CA GLY A 510 -7.28 12.19 -21.98
C GLY A 510 -7.45 10.79 -22.52
N ASN A 511 -6.69 9.81 -22.00
CA ASN A 511 -6.84 8.41 -22.40
C ASN A 511 -8.26 7.88 -22.12
N GLY A 512 -8.89 8.31 -21.02
CA GLY A 512 -10.26 7.94 -20.64
C GLY A 512 -11.33 8.47 -21.59
N LEU A 513 -11.29 9.76 -21.90
CA LEU A 513 -12.28 10.39 -22.79
C LEU A 513 -12.10 10.07 -24.28
N LEU A 514 -11.04 9.31 -24.62
CA LEU A 514 -10.81 8.74 -25.95
C LEU A 514 -11.15 7.25 -26.03
N ARG A 515 -11.68 6.64 -24.95
CA ARG A 515 -12.06 5.22 -24.97
C ARG A 515 -13.31 4.92 -25.80
N SER A 516 -14.17 5.92 -26.01
CA SER A 516 -15.39 5.78 -26.80
C SER A 516 -15.66 7.04 -27.64
N PRO A 517 -15.96 6.88 -28.95
CA PRO A 517 -16.38 7.99 -29.80
C PRO A 517 -17.83 8.43 -29.53
N HIS A 518 -18.56 7.71 -28.65
CA HIS A 518 -19.96 7.98 -28.34
C HIS A 518 -20.15 8.91 -27.12
N LEU A 519 -19.06 9.41 -26.54
CA LEU A 519 -19.13 10.29 -25.37
C LEU A 519 -19.55 11.70 -25.74
N LYS A 520 -20.57 12.19 -25.04
CA LYS A 520 -20.99 13.58 -25.01
C LYS A 520 -20.40 14.26 -23.77
N LEU A 521 -19.20 14.82 -23.89
CA LEU A 521 -18.57 15.59 -22.81
C LEU A 521 -19.26 16.94 -22.67
N VAL A 522 -20.19 17.06 -21.71
CA VAL A 522 -21.00 18.28 -21.58
C VAL A 522 -20.35 19.34 -20.69
N ALA A 523 -19.47 18.91 -19.78
CA ALA A 523 -18.67 19.82 -18.97
C ALA A 523 -17.36 19.17 -18.54
N ALA A 524 -16.32 19.98 -18.38
CA ALA A 524 -15.08 19.57 -17.73
C ALA A 524 -14.41 20.75 -17.02
N PHE A 525 -13.51 20.49 -16.09
CA PHE A 525 -12.73 21.55 -15.45
C PHE A 525 -11.37 21.06 -14.98
N ASP A 526 -10.37 21.95 -15.02
CA ASP A 526 -9.02 21.73 -14.48
C ASP A 526 -8.64 22.86 -13.51
N HIS A 527 -7.34 23.04 -13.25
CA HIS A 527 -6.85 24.13 -12.41
C HIS A 527 -6.92 25.51 -13.11
N ARG A 528 -7.17 25.55 -14.43
CA ARG A 528 -7.10 26.76 -15.26
C ARG A 528 -8.47 27.21 -15.76
N HIS A 529 -9.30 26.28 -16.22
CA HIS A 529 -10.50 26.54 -17.01
C HIS A 529 -11.69 25.67 -16.59
N VAL A 530 -12.88 26.12 -16.98
CA VAL A 530 -14.13 25.37 -17.02
C VAL A 530 -14.58 25.31 -18.48
N PHE A 531 -14.74 24.11 -19.01
CA PHE A 531 -15.27 23.79 -20.34
C PHE A 531 -16.74 23.39 -20.22
N LEU A 532 -17.60 23.93 -21.10
CA LEU A 532 -19.02 23.61 -21.19
C LEU A 532 -19.46 23.49 -22.65
N ASP A 533 -20.07 22.37 -22.99
CA ASP A 533 -20.65 22.10 -24.31
C ASP A 533 -22.05 21.48 -24.09
N PRO A 534 -23.16 22.25 -24.22
CA PRO A 534 -24.48 21.76 -23.83
C PRO A 534 -25.02 20.53 -24.59
N ASP A 535 -24.68 20.38 -25.88
CA ASP A 535 -25.08 19.24 -26.71
C ASP A 535 -24.01 18.92 -27.77
N PRO A 536 -22.85 18.37 -27.38
CA PRO A 536 -21.77 18.06 -28.31
C PRO A 536 -22.18 16.98 -29.30
N ASP A 537 -21.78 17.13 -30.56
CA ASP A 537 -21.77 16.01 -31.50
C ASP A 537 -20.67 15.01 -31.08
N PRO A 538 -20.99 13.72 -30.85
CA PRO A 538 -19.99 12.76 -30.36
C PRO A 538 -18.80 12.59 -31.30
N ALA A 539 -19.01 12.57 -32.61
CA ALA A 539 -17.96 12.30 -33.59
C ALA A 539 -17.05 13.51 -33.78
N GLU A 540 -17.62 14.71 -33.96
CA GLU A 540 -16.85 15.95 -34.11
C GLU A 540 -16.06 16.27 -32.83
N SER A 541 -16.73 16.19 -31.68
CA SER A 541 -16.07 16.46 -30.40
C SER A 541 -15.02 15.41 -30.05
N TYR A 542 -15.18 14.14 -30.46
CA TYR A 542 -14.14 13.11 -30.29
C TYR A 542 -12.90 13.44 -31.12
N ALA A 543 -13.08 13.81 -32.39
CA ALA A 543 -11.97 14.18 -33.26
C ALA A 543 -11.18 15.36 -32.69
N GLU A 544 -11.88 16.35 -32.12
CA GLU A 544 -11.23 17.49 -31.46
C GLU A 544 -10.51 17.12 -30.16
N ARG A 545 -11.14 16.30 -29.31
CA ARG A 545 -10.47 15.76 -28.10
C ARG A 545 -9.19 15.01 -28.48
N ALA A 546 -9.22 14.20 -29.55
CA ALA A 546 -8.06 13.45 -30.03
C ALA A 546 -6.96 14.41 -30.54
N ARG A 547 -7.33 15.47 -31.26
CA ARG A 547 -6.40 16.52 -31.68
C ARG A 547 -5.73 17.18 -30.47
N LEU A 548 -6.49 17.58 -29.46
CA LEU A 548 -5.97 18.21 -28.24
C LEU A 548 -5.04 17.29 -27.44
N PHE A 549 -5.36 16.01 -27.36
CA PHE A 549 -4.51 15.01 -26.69
C PHE A 549 -3.16 14.83 -27.38
N ALA A 550 -3.13 14.94 -28.72
CA ALA A 550 -1.90 14.80 -29.51
C ALA A 550 -1.00 16.04 -29.49
N LEU A 551 -1.46 17.18 -28.97
CA LEU A 551 -0.63 18.38 -28.85
C LEU A 551 0.47 18.19 -27.79
N PRO A 552 1.71 18.68 -28.02
CA PRO A 552 2.79 18.61 -27.03
C PRO A 552 2.45 19.28 -25.69
N ARG A 553 1.64 20.34 -25.74
CA ARG A 553 1.00 21.01 -24.59
C ARG A 553 -0.39 21.44 -25.02
N SER A 554 -1.38 21.20 -24.19
CA SER A 554 -2.76 21.64 -24.43
C SER A 554 -3.46 22.06 -23.15
N SER A 555 -4.57 22.78 -23.35
CA SER A 555 -5.51 23.23 -22.35
C SER A 555 -6.90 23.29 -22.98
N TRP A 556 -7.94 23.49 -22.16
CA TRP A 556 -9.27 23.72 -22.70
C TRP A 556 -9.37 24.96 -23.60
N ASP A 557 -8.49 25.95 -23.46
CA ASP A 557 -8.53 27.15 -24.32
C ASP A 557 -8.03 26.88 -25.75
N ASP A 558 -7.32 25.76 -25.96
CA ASP A 558 -6.89 25.30 -27.29
C ASP A 558 -8.02 24.58 -28.06
N TYR A 559 -9.17 24.32 -27.42
CA TYR A 559 -10.33 23.65 -28.02
C TYR A 559 -10.96 24.53 -29.11
N ASP A 560 -11.23 23.96 -30.28
CA ASP A 560 -11.87 24.66 -31.38
C ASP A 560 -13.29 25.10 -31.00
N ARG A 561 -13.43 26.40 -30.70
CA ARG A 561 -14.70 27.00 -30.28
C ARG A 561 -15.78 26.96 -31.37
N SER A 562 -15.41 26.71 -32.64
CA SER A 562 -16.38 26.66 -33.75
C SER A 562 -17.25 25.40 -33.76
N ILE A 563 -16.80 24.32 -33.11
CA ILE A 563 -17.55 23.07 -33.00
C ILE A 563 -18.31 22.92 -31.66
N ILE A 564 -18.10 23.86 -30.72
CA ILE A 564 -18.85 23.88 -29.46
C ILE A 564 -20.31 24.19 -29.77
N SER A 565 -21.23 23.42 -29.20
CA SER A 565 -22.67 23.62 -29.45
C SER A 565 -23.16 25.01 -29.00
N PRO A 566 -24.26 25.52 -29.58
CA PRO A 566 -24.79 26.85 -29.25
C PRO A 566 -24.97 27.05 -27.74
N GLY A 567 -24.48 28.19 -27.25
CA GLY A 567 -24.51 28.54 -25.83
C GLY A 567 -23.33 28.01 -25.03
N GLY A 568 -22.51 27.11 -25.58
CA GLY A 568 -21.28 26.56 -24.98
C GLY A 568 -20.10 27.54 -24.87
N GLY A 569 -19.03 27.14 -24.18
CA GLY A 569 -17.79 27.90 -24.12
C GLY A 569 -16.72 27.39 -23.15
N VAL A 570 -15.57 28.06 -23.18
CA VAL A 570 -14.43 27.84 -22.27
C VAL A 570 -14.19 29.11 -21.45
N PHE A 571 -14.16 28.95 -20.13
CA PHE A 571 -14.11 30.05 -19.17
C PHE A 571 -12.90 29.90 -18.25
N PRO A 572 -12.10 30.96 -18.02
CA PRO A 572 -10.98 30.90 -17.09
C PRO A 572 -11.46 30.88 -15.64
N ARG A 573 -10.81 30.11 -14.78
CA ARG A 573 -11.09 30.06 -13.34
C ARG A 573 -10.76 31.37 -12.61
N THR A 574 -10.02 32.26 -13.25
CA THR A 574 -9.72 33.61 -12.77
C THR A 574 -10.86 34.61 -13.04
N ALA A 575 -11.89 34.23 -13.80
CA ALA A 575 -13.06 35.08 -14.03
C ALA A 575 -13.78 35.38 -12.70
N LYS A 576 -14.30 36.60 -12.56
CA LYS A 576 -15.12 36.96 -11.39
C LYS A 576 -16.45 36.20 -11.40
N HIS A 577 -17.08 36.14 -12.57
CA HIS A 577 -18.34 35.47 -12.81
C HIS A 577 -18.37 34.84 -14.20
N VAL A 578 -19.21 33.82 -14.36
CA VAL A 578 -19.54 33.13 -15.61
C VAL A 578 -21.05 33.20 -15.78
N ASP A 579 -21.52 33.80 -16.87
CA ASP A 579 -22.92 33.85 -17.25
C ASP A 579 -23.28 32.61 -18.08
N LEU A 580 -24.29 31.86 -17.62
CA LEU A 580 -24.77 30.66 -18.27
C LEU A 580 -25.87 30.98 -19.28
N SER A 581 -25.72 30.45 -20.49
CA SER A 581 -26.80 30.47 -21.48
C SER A 581 -27.98 29.58 -21.05
N PRO A 582 -29.17 29.73 -21.66
CA PRO A 582 -30.29 28.82 -21.42
C PRO A 582 -29.96 27.35 -21.69
N GLU A 583 -29.13 27.06 -22.68
CA GLU A 583 -28.66 25.71 -23.03
C GLU A 583 -27.77 25.13 -21.92
N MET A 584 -26.83 25.92 -21.39
CA MET A 584 -25.99 25.54 -20.24
C MET A 584 -26.82 25.29 -18.97
N GLN A 585 -27.80 26.16 -18.70
CA GLN A 585 -28.71 26.01 -17.57
C GLN A 585 -29.51 24.70 -17.65
N LYS A 586 -29.96 24.35 -18.86
CA LYS A 586 -30.69 23.10 -19.12
C LYS A 586 -29.83 21.86 -18.87
N VAL A 587 -28.60 21.81 -19.40
CA VAL A 587 -27.74 20.61 -19.24
C VAL A 587 -27.26 20.44 -17.79
N LEU A 588 -27.02 21.54 -17.06
CA LEU A 588 -26.67 21.50 -15.64
C LEU A 588 -27.90 21.36 -14.72
N ALA A 589 -29.10 21.47 -15.28
CA ALA A 589 -30.38 21.52 -14.58
C ALA A 589 -30.39 22.50 -13.40
N THR A 590 -30.17 23.79 -13.72
CA THR A 590 -30.15 24.93 -12.79
C THR A 590 -30.92 26.13 -13.35
N ASP A 591 -31.61 26.87 -12.50
CA ASP A 591 -32.32 28.12 -12.88
C ASP A 591 -31.46 29.38 -12.66
N ARG A 592 -30.29 29.23 -12.01
CA ARG A 592 -29.34 30.34 -11.78
C ARG A 592 -28.56 30.63 -13.06
N SER A 593 -28.48 31.91 -13.44
CA SER A 593 -27.84 32.35 -14.69
C SER A 593 -26.39 32.82 -14.54
N THR A 594 -25.89 33.06 -13.32
CA THR A 594 -24.55 33.63 -13.12
C THR A 594 -23.87 32.99 -11.91
N PHE A 595 -22.66 32.48 -12.09
CA PHE A 595 -21.88 31.77 -11.06
C PHE A 595 -20.48 32.35 -10.91
N THR A 596 -19.89 32.28 -9.71
CA THR A 596 -18.42 32.28 -9.61
C THR A 596 -17.86 30.93 -10.09
N PRO A 597 -16.59 30.83 -10.52
CA PRO A 597 -16.04 29.57 -11.04
C PRO A 597 -16.16 28.37 -10.08
N ASN A 598 -15.94 28.55 -8.78
CA ASN A 598 -16.07 27.47 -7.80
C ASN A 598 -17.54 27.02 -7.61
N GLU A 599 -18.49 27.95 -7.61
CA GLU A 599 -19.91 27.62 -7.55
C GLU A 599 -20.37 26.91 -8.83
N LEU A 600 -19.81 27.28 -9.99
CA LEU A 600 -20.08 26.62 -11.27
C LEU A 600 -19.55 25.18 -11.27
N ILE A 601 -18.33 24.95 -10.79
CA ILE A 601 -17.77 23.59 -10.61
C ILE A 601 -18.69 22.76 -9.70
N SER A 602 -19.16 23.35 -8.59
CA SER A 602 -20.13 22.69 -7.70
C SER A 602 -21.43 22.33 -8.42
N ALA A 603 -21.93 23.17 -9.33
CA ALA A 603 -23.10 22.87 -10.15
C ALA A 603 -22.82 21.78 -11.19
N ILE A 604 -21.64 21.79 -11.81
CA ILE A 604 -21.16 20.77 -12.76
C ILE A 604 -21.10 19.39 -12.10
N LEU A 605 -20.53 19.29 -10.89
CA LEU A 605 -20.50 18.02 -10.13
C LEU A 605 -21.91 17.46 -9.84
N ARG A 606 -22.92 18.34 -9.76
CA ARG A 606 -24.32 17.97 -9.52
C ARG A 606 -25.12 17.82 -10.82
N ALA A 607 -24.51 17.87 -12.00
CA ALA A 607 -25.25 17.76 -13.26
C ALA A 607 -25.90 16.36 -13.41
N PRO A 608 -27.12 16.27 -13.98
CA PRO A 608 -27.81 14.99 -14.19
C PRO A 608 -27.29 14.30 -15.46
N VAL A 609 -26.08 13.73 -15.40
CA VAL A 609 -25.41 13.07 -16.53
C VAL A 609 -25.31 11.55 -16.34
N ASP A 610 -24.88 10.82 -17.36
CA ASP A 610 -24.60 9.39 -17.20
C ASP A 610 -23.34 9.17 -16.36
N VAL A 611 -22.22 9.83 -16.71
CA VAL A 611 -20.90 9.58 -16.12
C VAL A 611 -20.30 10.83 -15.48
N LEU A 612 -19.81 10.70 -14.26
CA LEU A 612 -18.77 11.58 -13.72
C LEU A 612 -17.41 10.88 -13.85
N TRP A 613 -16.56 11.39 -14.74
CA TRP A 613 -15.22 10.87 -14.98
C TRP A 613 -14.19 11.68 -14.20
N ASN A 614 -13.59 11.07 -13.17
CA ASN A 614 -12.50 11.69 -12.44
C ASN A 614 -11.16 11.26 -13.02
N GLY A 615 -10.51 12.14 -13.80
CA GLY A 615 -9.14 11.96 -14.28
C GLY A 615 -8.13 12.92 -13.63
N GLY A 616 -8.54 13.65 -12.59
CA GLY A 616 -7.79 14.71 -11.93
C GLY A 616 -7.30 14.34 -10.53
N ILE A 617 -6.71 15.33 -9.84
CA ILE A 617 -6.21 15.20 -8.47
C ILE A 617 -7.02 16.13 -7.56
N GLY A 618 -7.53 15.59 -6.46
CA GLY A 618 -8.27 16.33 -5.44
C GLY A 618 -9.52 15.59 -4.99
N THR A 619 -10.07 15.98 -3.84
CA THR A 619 -11.28 15.40 -3.29
C THR A 619 -12.47 16.33 -3.47
N TYR A 620 -13.32 15.98 -4.43
CA TYR A 620 -14.46 16.76 -4.93
C TYR A 620 -15.79 16.39 -4.28
N VAL A 621 -15.85 15.20 -3.67
CA VAL A 621 -17.07 14.67 -3.06
C VAL A 621 -16.77 14.11 -1.67
N LYS A 622 -17.58 14.50 -0.68
CA LYS A 622 -17.55 13.96 0.69
C LYS A 622 -18.93 13.46 1.10
N ALA A 623 -19.08 12.86 2.29
CA ALA A 623 -20.40 12.65 2.87
C ALA A 623 -20.94 13.95 3.49
N SER A 624 -22.27 14.09 3.54
CA SER A 624 -22.94 15.17 4.28
C SER A 624 -22.61 15.21 5.77
N THR A 625 -22.12 14.09 6.32
CA THR A 625 -21.69 13.92 7.71
C THR A 625 -20.19 14.18 7.94
N GLU A 626 -19.47 14.63 6.92
CA GLU A 626 -18.09 15.11 7.00
C GLU A 626 -18.05 16.63 6.83
N THR A 627 -17.17 17.31 7.56
CA THR A 627 -16.87 18.72 7.31
C THR A 627 -15.82 18.85 6.20
N HIS A 628 -15.73 20.02 5.56
CA HIS A 628 -14.68 20.25 4.57
C HIS A 628 -13.26 20.14 5.17
N ALA A 629 -13.10 20.61 6.41
CA ALA A 629 -11.82 20.56 7.13
C ALA A 629 -11.34 19.12 7.41
N GLU A 630 -12.25 18.17 7.66
CA GLU A 630 -11.94 16.76 7.90
C GLU A 630 -11.36 16.05 6.66
N VAL A 631 -11.65 16.55 5.45
CA VAL A 631 -11.18 15.93 4.19
C VAL A 631 -9.68 16.18 3.96
N GLY A 632 -9.14 17.29 4.47
CA GLY A 632 -7.71 17.61 4.35
C GLY A 632 -7.26 18.21 3.00
N ASP A 633 -8.19 18.47 2.07
CA ASP A 633 -7.92 19.09 0.77
C ASP A 633 -8.51 20.52 0.70
N ARG A 634 -7.80 21.47 1.31
CA ARG A 634 -8.27 22.86 1.43
C ARG A 634 -8.50 23.56 0.10
N ALA A 635 -7.77 23.17 -0.95
CA ALA A 635 -7.87 23.79 -2.27
C ALA A 635 -9.26 23.59 -2.90
N ASN A 636 -9.93 22.49 -2.54
CA ASN A 636 -11.24 22.14 -3.08
C ASN A 636 -12.40 22.39 -2.10
N ASP A 637 -12.16 22.95 -0.90
CA ASP A 637 -13.20 23.19 0.11
C ASP A 637 -14.39 23.99 -0.45
N GLY A 638 -14.10 25.07 -1.20
CA GLY A 638 -15.13 25.95 -1.75
C GLY A 638 -15.90 25.42 -2.97
N LEU A 639 -15.56 24.24 -3.48
CA LEU A 639 -16.20 23.63 -4.65
C LEU A 639 -16.71 22.19 -4.42
N ARG A 640 -16.39 21.59 -3.27
CA ARG A 640 -16.72 20.21 -2.91
C ARG A 640 -18.22 20.06 -2.63
N VAL A 641 -18.80 18.95 -3.06
CA VAL A 641 -20.22 18.60 -2.87
C VAL A 641 -20.38 17.35 -1.99
N ASP A 642 -21.61 17.07 -1.57
CA ASP A 642 -21.94 15.85 -0.83
C ASP A 642 -22.35 14.72 -1.78
N GLY A 643 -22.07 13.46 -1.40
CA GLY A 643 -22.36 12.28 -2.20
C GLY A 643 -23.85 12.13 -2.52
N ASN A 644 -24.74 12.49 -1.58
CA ASN A 644 -26.19 12.50 -1.79
C ASN A 644 -26.68 13.63 -2.73
N GLN A 645 -25.83 14.59 -3.11
CA GLN A 645 -26.17 15.67 -4.04
C GLN A 645 -25.82 15.32 -5.49
N LEU A 646 -25.04 14.27 -5.72
CA LEU A 646 -24.69 13.83 -7.06
C LEU A 646 -25.92 13.27 -7.78
N ARG A 647 -26.09 13.68 -9.03
CA ARG A 647 -27.18 13.23 -9.91
C ARG A 647 -26.67 12.42 -11.10
N CYS A 648 -25.36 12.19 -11.20
CA CYS A 648 -24.82 11.30 -12.20
C CYS A 648 -25.27 9.86 -11.94
N ARG A 649 -25.40 9.03 -12.99
CA ARG A 649 -25.79 7.62 -12.83
C ARG A 649 -24.65 6.72 -12.40
N MET A 650 -23.44 7.03 -12.87
CA MET A 650 -22.22 6.29 -12.53
C MET A 650 -21.00 7.20 -12.42
N VAL A 651 -20.00 6.73 -11.70
CA VAL A 651 -18.70 7.37 -11.52
C VAL A 651 -17.62 6.42 -12.03
N GLY A 652 -16.63 6.94 -12.75
CA GLY A 652 -15.36 6.27 -13.00
C GLY A 652 -14.23 7.04 -12.36
N GLU A 653 -13.55 6.45 -11.37
CA GLU A 653 -12.44 7.08 -10.64
C GLU A 653 -11.08 6.63 -11.17
N GLY A 654 -10.65 7.21 -12.30
CA GLY A 654 -9.30 7.01 -12.79
C GLY A 654 -8.24 7.71 -11.92
N GLY A 655 -8.53 8.92 -11.44
CA GLY A 655 -7.69 9.67 -10.51
C GLY A 655 -7.80 9.16 -9.07
N ASN A 656 -6.77 9.42 -8.25
CA ASN A 656 -6.77 9.03 -6.84
C ASN A 656 -7.57 10.03 -5.99
N LEU A 657 -8.32 9.52 -5.00
CA LEU A 657 -8.98 10.27 -3.93
C LEU A 657 -9.98 11.35 -4.41
N GLY A 658 -10.67 11.09 -5.53
CA GLY A 658 -11.76 11.95 -6.02
C GLY A 658 -12.88 12.13 -4.99
N PHE A 659 -13.12 11.08 -4.21
CA PHE A 659 -14.16 10.98 -3.21
C PHE A 659 -13.57 10.57 -1.86
N THR A 660 -14.15 11.03 -0.75
CA THR A 660 -13.96 10.33 0.52
C THR A 660 -14.69 8.99 0.47
N GLN A 661 -14.24 8.01 1.27
CA GLN A 661 -14.91 6.71 1.34
C GLN A 661 -16.37 6.84 1.78
N ARG A 662 -16.64 7.71 2.76
CA ARG A 662 -18.01 7.98 3.23
C ARG A 662 -18.86 8.64 2.14
N GLY A 663 -18.28 9.53 1.32
CA GLY A 663 -18.94 10.13 0.17
C GLY A 663 -19.34 9.11 -0.90
N ARG A 664 -18.47 8.13 -1.20
CA ARG A 664 -18.80 7.01 -2.09
C ARG A 664 -19.98 6.19 -1.57
N ILE A 665 -19.97 5.86 -0.28
CA ILE A 665 -21.04 5.10 0.37
C ILE A 665 -22.36 5.87 0.32
N GLU A 666 -22.34 7.17 0.63
CA GLU A 666 -23.53 8.02 0.58
C GLU A 666 -24.13 8.10 -0.85
N TYR A 667 -23.29 8.27 -1.87
CA TYR A 667 -23.72 8.25 -3.27
C TYR A 667 -24.28 6.88 -3.69
N ALA A 668 -23.62 5.78 -3.28
CA ALA A 668 -24.09 4.43 -3.57
C ALA A 668 -25.44 4.11 -2.91
N LEU A 669 -25.66 4.58 -1.67
CA LEU A 669 -26.95 4.46 -0.98
C LEU A 669 -28.06 5.27 -1.67
N ALA A 670 -27.72 6.35 -2.37
CA ALA A 670 -28.66 7.12 -3.19
C ALA A 670 -28.95 6.46 -4.56
N GLY A 671 -28.38 5.29 -4.85
CA GLY A 671 -28.59 4.53 -6.09
C GLY A 671 -27.53 4.76 -7.17
N GLY A 672 -26.48 5.54 -6.86
CA GLY A 672 -25.33 5.75 -7.73
C GLY A 672 -24.46 4.50 -7.91
N LEU A 673 -23.86 4.33 -9.09
CA LEU A 673 -22.91 3.24 -9.36
C LEU A 673 -21.49 3.76 -9.25
N VAL A 674 -20.77 3.30 -8.22
CA VAL A 674 -19.38 3.68 -7.96
C VAL A 674 -18.64 2.53 -7.29
N ASN A 675 -17.39 2.31 -7.69
CA ASN A 675 -16.46 1.46 -6.96
C ASN A 675 -15.59 2.34 -6.05
N THR A 676 -14.40 1.88 -5.67
CA THR A 676 -13.34 2.74 -5.15
C THR A 676 -12.31 2.98 -6.25
N ASP A 677 -11.58 4.10 -6.18
CA ASP A 677 -10.41 4.36 -7.02
C ASP A 677 -9.41 3.19 -7.01
N ALA A 678 -9.20 2.54 -5.86
CA ALA A 678 -8.35 1.35 -5.73
C ALA A 678 -8.75 0.16 -6.62
N ILE A 679 -10.00 0.10 -7.09
CA ILE A 679 -10.49 -0.89 -8.06
C ILE A 679 -10.36 -0.33 -9.47
N ASP A 680 -10.87 0.88 -9.70
CA ASP A 680 -10.94 1.47 -11.03
C ASP A 680 -9.53 1.69 -11.62
N ASN A 681 -8.58 2.21 -10.83
CA ASN A 681 -7.25 2.59 -11.29
C ASN A 681 -6.14 1.59 -10.89
N SER A 682 -6.51 0.35 -10.52
CA SER A 682 -5.57 -0.71 -10.12
C SER A 682 -4.60 -1.10 -11.23
N ALA A 683 -5.02 -0.99 -12.50
CA ALA A 683 -4.26 -1.41 -13.68
C ALA A 683 -2.84 -0.83 -13.74
N GLY A 684 -2.66 0.43 -13.31
CA GLY A 684 -1.34 1.05 -13.27
C GLY A 684 -0.40 0.39 -12.25
N VAL A 685 -0.92 -0.04 -11.10
CA VAL A 685 -0.09 -0.70 -10.08
C VAL A 685 0.25 -2.14 -10.49
N ASP A 686 -0.70 -2.81 -11.12
CA ASP A 686 -0.61 -4.16 -11.68
C ASP A 686 0.39 -4.27 -12.84
N CYS A 687 0.30 -3.38 -13.83
CA CYS A 687 1.27 -3.30 -14.94
C CYS A 687 2.72 -3.21 -14.43
N SER A 688 2.93 -2.41 -13.39
CA SER A 688 4.26 -2.32 -12.80
C SER A 688 4.67 -3.53 -11.95
N ASP A 689 3.75 -4.31 -11.41
CA ASP A 689 4.08 -5.58 -10.74
C ASP A 689 4.63 -6.58 -11.77
N HIS A 690 3.95 -6.69 -12.91
CA HIS A 690 4.44 -7.43 -14.06
C HIS A 690 5.82 -6.93 -14.52
N GLU A 691 6.02 -5.61 -14.64
CA GLU A 691 7.32 -5.03 -15.01
C GLU A 691 8.45 -5.51 -14.07
N VAL A 692 8.24 -5.40 -12.75
CA VAL A 692 9.24 -5.76 -11.75
C VAL A 692 9.54 -7.26 -11.79
N ASN A 693 8.53 -8.12 -11.83
CA ASN A 693 8.72 -9.57 -11.86
C ASN A 693 9.38 -10.04 -13.17
N ILE A 694 9.03 -9.42 -14.31
CA ILE A 694 9.71 -9.69 -15.59
C ILE A 694 11.17 -9.26 -15.52
N LYS A 695 11.49 -8.10 -14.93
CA LYS A 695 12.89 -7.64 -14.79
C LYS A 695 13.71 -8.51 -13.83
N ILE A 696 13.11 -8.99 -12.74
CA ILE A 696 13.75 -9.95 -11.83
C ILE A 696 14.09 -11.24 -12.59
N LEU A 697 13.14 -11.79 -13.34
CA LEU A 697 13.34 -12.97 -14.18
C LEU A 697 14.46 -12.74 -15.23
N LEU A 698 14.39 -11.62 -15.95
CA LEU A 698 15.34 -11.32 -17.02
C LEU A 698 16.75 -11.03 -16.48
N SER A 699 16.89 -10.55 -15.25
CA SER A 699 18.20 -10.40 -14.61
C SER A 699 18.91 -11.76 -14.44
N ASP A 700 18.17 -12.81 -14.05
CA ASP A 700 18.70 -14.18 -14.00
C ASP A 700 19.02 -14.74 -15.41
N VAL A 701 18.16 -14.44 -16.41
CA VAL A 701 18.42 -14.82 -17.81
C VAL A 701 19.70 -14.16 -18.33
N MET A 702 19.91 -12.87 -18.06
CA MET A 702 21.12 -12.16 -18.46
C MET A 702 22.37 -12.76 -17.81
N ALA A 703 22.31 -13.06 -16.51
CA ALA A 703 23.42 -13.67 -15.78
C ALA A 703 23.76 -15.09 -16.28
N SER A 704 22.75 -15.88 -16.68
CA SER A 704 22.93 -17.28 -17.07
C SER A 704 23.19 -17.50 -18.56
N THR A 705 22.69 -16.63 -19.44
CA THR A 705 22.75 -16.82 -20.91
C THR A 705 23.66 -15.81 -21.63
N GLY A 706 24.05 -14.72 -20.97
CA GLY A 706 24.81 -13.63 -21.58
C GLY A 706 23.97 -12.64 -22.41
N MET A 707 22.64 -12.65 -22.26
CA MET A 707 21.74 -11.65 -22.86
C MET A 707 22.18 -10.23 -22.49
N THR A 708 22.26 -9.35 -23.48
CA THR A 708 22.61 -7.94 -23.29
C THR A 708 21.43 -7.10 -22.83
N LEU A 709 21.71 -5.94 -22.23
CA LEU A 709 20.67 -4.99 -21.81
C LEU A 709 19.76 -4.54 -22.98
N ALA A 710 20.34 -4.35 -24.17
CA ALA A 710 19.59 -3.93 -25.35
C ALA A 710 18.61 -5.02 -25.83
N GLU A 711 19.04 -6.28 -25.84
CA GLU A 711 18.17 -7.43 -26.19
C GLU A 711 17.05 -7.62 -25.16
N ARG A 712 17.35 -7.38 -23.87
CA ARG A 712 16.37 -7.39 -22.77
C ARG A 712 15.30 -6.33 -22.97
N ASP A 713 15.70 -5.10 -23.27
CA ASP A 713 14.78 -3.96 -23.46
C ASP A 713 13.87 -4.16 -24.69
N GLU A 714 14.42 -4.69 -25.79
CA GLU A 714 13.64 -5.04 -26.99
C GLU A 714 12.60 -6.12 -26.69
N LEU A 715 12.97 -7.16 -25.93
CA LEU A 715 12.05 -8.20 -25.49
C LEU A 715 10.95 -7.63 -24.59
N LEU A 716 11.30 -6.78 -23.61
CA LEU A 716 10.32 -6.15 -22.72
C LEU A 716 9.28 -5.33 -23.50
N ALA A 717 9.75 -4.51 -24.45
CA ALA A 717 8.90 -3.70 -25.31
C ALA A 717 7.95 -4.56 -26.17
N SER A 718 8.41 -5.70 -26.69
CA SER A 718 7.59 -6.61 -27.50
C SER A 718 6.40 -7.23 -26.76
N MET A 719 6.44 -7.26 -25.41
CA MET A 719 5.40 -7.86 -24.57
C MET A 719 4.34 -6.86 -24.07
N THR A 720 4.47 -5.57 -24.43
CA THR A 720 3.63 -4.48 -23.90
C THR A 720 2.13 -4.76 -24.01
N ASP A 721 1.66 -5.22 -25.18
CA ASP A 721 0.23 -5.45 -25.41
C ASP A 721 -0.29 -6.68 -24.65
N GLU A 722 0.51 -7.74 -24.53
CA GLU A 722 0.13 -8.95 -23.77
C GLU A 722 0.04 -8.64 -22.27
N VAL A 723 1.01 -7.91 -21.72
CA VAL A 723 0.96 -7.44 -20.31
C VAL A 723 -0.25 -6.54 -20.09
N ALA A 724 -0.55 -5.64 -21.04
CA ALA A 724 -1.74 -4.79 -20.93
C ALA A 724 -3.05 -5.61 -20.86
N GLU A 725 -3.17 -6.70 -21.62
CA GLU A 725 -4.37 -7.55 -21.60
C GLU A 725 -4.46 -8.35 -20.30
N GLN A 726 -3.34 -8.91 -19.81
CA GLN A 726 -3.29 -9.62 -18.51
C GLN A 726 -3.76 -8.72 -17.36
N VAL A 727 -3.29 -7.47 -17.33
CA VAL A 727 -3.71 -6.47 -16.34
C VAL A 727 -5.20 -6.14 -16.46
N LEU A 728 -5.72 -6.02 -17.69
CA LEU A 728 -7.13 -5.71 -17.91
C LEU A 728 -8.05 -6.89 -17.58
N ASP A 729 -7.59 -8.13 -17.71
CA ASP A 729 -8.30 -9.32 -17.20
C ASP A 729 -8.57 -9.19 -15.70
N ASP A 730 -7.59 -8.75 -14.93
CA ASP A 730 -7.75 -8.54 -13.49
C ASP A 730 -8.74 -7.41 -13.17
N ASN A 731 -8.73 -6.30 -13.92
CA ASN A 731 -9.74 -5.26 -13.80
C ASN A 731 -11.16 -5.75 -14.15
N ARG A 732 -11.31 -6.51 -15.24
CA ARG A 732 -12.60 -7.12 -15.63
C ARG A 732 -13.12 -8.07 -14.56
N ALA A 733 -12.25 -8.91 -14.00
CA ALA A 733 -12.60 -9.88 -12.96
C ALA A 733 -13.03 -9.18 -11.66
N GLN A 734 -12.31 -8.16 -11.20
CA GLN A 734 -12.66 -7.42 -9.98
C GLN A 734 -14.00 -6.70 -10.10
N THR A 735 -14.23 -6.01 -11.22
CA THR A 735 -15.51 -5.32 -11.46
C THR A 735 -16.69 -6.29 -11.59
N LEU A 736 -16.46 -7.49 -12.14
CA LEU A 736 -17.46 -8.56 -12.19
C LEU A 736 -17.83 -9.08 -10.80
N VAL A 737 -16.84 -9.34 -9.94
CA VAL A 737 -17.07 -9.78 -8.56
C VAL A 737 -17.96 -8.80 -7.81
N LEU A 738 -17.67 -7.50 -7.92
CA LEU A 738 -18.44 -6.45 -7.27
C LEU A 738 -19.86 -6.34 -7.81
N ALA A 739 -20.04 -6.50 -9.12
CA ALA A 739 -21.36 -6.54 -9.74
C ALA A 739 -22.20 -7.72 -9.23
N ILE A 740 -21.61 -8.91 -9.09
CA ILE A 740 -22.27 -10.09 -8.50
C ILE A 740 -22.56 -9.87 -7.02
N ALA A 741 -21.60 -9.34 -6.25
CA ALA A 741 -21.75 -9.08 -4.81
C ALA A 741 -22.91 -8.12 -4.53
N ARG A 742 -23.05 -7.06 -5.35
CA ARG A 742 -24.19 -6.13 -5.27
C ARG A 742 -25.53 -6.83 -5.44
N ARG A 743 -25.64 -7.81 -6.34
CA ARG A 743 -26.86 -8.62 -6.53
C ARG A 743 -27.20 -9.49 -5.31
N GLN A 744 -26.19 -9.90 -4.55
CA GLN A 744 -26.33 -10.72 -3.34
C GLN A 744 -26.26 -9.93 -2.03
N ALA A 745 -26.21 -8.59 -2.09
CA ALA A 745 -25.93 -7.75 -0.93
C ALA A 745 -26.88 -7.97 0.24
N LEU A 746 -28.20 -7.99 -0.03
CA LEU A 746 -29.22 -8.21 0.99
C LEU A 746 -29.30 -9.68 1.43
N PRO A 747 -29.43 -10.69 0.53
CA PRO A 747 -29.51 -12.09 0.95
C PRO A 747 -28.31 -12.57 1.80
N MET A 748 -27.12 -11.99 1.59
CA MET A 748 -25.89 -12.37 2.28
C MET A 748 -25.49 -11.38 3.38
N VAL A 749 -26.32 -10.40 3.75
CA VAL A 749 -25.95 -9.33 4.70
C VAL A 749 -25.48 -9.88 6.05
N ASN A 750 -26.14 -10.92 6.57
CA ASN A 750 -25.77 -11.56 7.83
C ASN A 750 -24.46 -12.34 7.75
N VAL A 751 -24.10 -12.87 6.58
CA VAL A 751 -22.79 -13.49 6.33
C VAL A 751 -21.72 -12.42 6.33
N HIS A 752 -21.93 -11.32 5.60
CA HIS A 752 -20.97 -10.23 5.51
C HIS A 752 -20.73 -9.57 6.88
N ALA A 753 -21.77 -9.44 7.72
CA ALA A 753 -21.63 -8.93 9.08
C ALA A 753 -20.70 -9.82 9.94
N ARG A 754 -20.92 -11.15 9.93
CA ARG A 754 -20.05 -12.09 10.66
C ARG A 754 -18.63 -12.11 10.11
N TYR A 755 -18.49 -11.99 8.80
CA TYR A 755 -17.19 -12.00 8.17
C TYR A 755 -16.37 -10.75 8.53
N LEU A 756 -17.00 -9.56 8.51
CA LEU A 756 -16.38 -8.34 9.00
C LEU A 756 -15.94 -8.46 10.47
N ALA A 757 -16.79 -9.04 11.33
CA ALA A 757 -16.44 -9.28 12.73
C ALA A 757 -15.28 -10.28 12.88
N THR A 758 -15.20 -11.29 12.02
CA THR A 758 -14.12 -12.28 12.01
C THR A 758 -12.78 -11.61 11.67
N LEU A 759 -12.71 -10.90 10.54
CA LEU A 759 -11.51 -10.17 10.12
C LEU A 759 -11.06 -9.14 11.17
N GLU A 760 -12.00 -8.49 11.86
CA GLU A 760 -11.70 -7.55 12.94
C GLU A 760 -11.16 -8.27 14.20
N SER A 761 -11.76 -9.40 14.58
CA SER A 761 -11.31 -10.18 15.74
C SER A 761 -9.93 -10.83 15.54
N GLU A 762 -9.58 -11.16 14.30
CA GLU A 762 -8.29 -11.73 13.91
C GLU A 762 -7.21 -10.65 13.67
N GLY A 763 -7.58 -9.36 13.75
CA GLY A 763 -6.65 -8.24 13.58
C GLY A 763 -6.32 -7.88 12.13
N TRP A 764 -6.98 -8.49 11.15
CA TRP A 764 -6.79 -8.18 9.73
C TRP A 764 -7.44 -6.85 9.32
N LEU A 765 -8.56 -6.50 9.93
CA LEU A 765 -9.39 -5.36 9.54
C LEU A 765 -9.71 -4.47 10.74
N SER A 766 -9.75 -3.15 10.52
CA SER A 766 -10.38 -2.22 11.46
C SER A 766 -11.53 -1.50 10.76
N ARG A 767 -12.77 -1.78 11.16
CA ARG A 767 -13.95 -1.20 10.50
C ARG A 767 -13.99 0.32 10.62
N SER A 768 -13.55 0.86 11.76
CA SER A 768 -13.53 2.30 12.01
C SER A 768 -12.53 3.02 11.11
N LEU A 769 -11.34 2.43 10.91
CA LEU A 769 -10.35 2.99 10.00
C LEU A 769 -10.85 2.95 8.57
N GLU A 770 -11.47 1.86 8.13
CA GLU A 770 -11.96 1.69 6.76
C GLU A 770 -13.33 2.31 6.47
N PHE A 771 -13.92 2.99 7.46
CA PHE A 771 -15.26 3.57 7.35
C PHE A 771 -16.34 2.54 6.99
N LEU A 772 -16.17 1.29 7.44
CA LEU A 772 -17.12 0.19 7.27
C LEU A 772 -18.21 0.25 8.35
N PRO A 773 -19.42 -0.27 8.08
CA PRO A 773 -20.54 -0.11 8.98
C PRO A 773 -20.40 -0.97 10.24
N THR A 774 -20.86 -0.41 11.36
CA THR A 774 -21.05 -1.13 12.63
C THR A 774 -22.21 -2.13 12.51
N ASP A 775 -22.29 -3.09 13.44
CA ASP A 775 -23.39 -4.07 13.47
C ASP A 775 -24.77 -3.41 13.54
N LYS A 776 -24.87 -2.30 14.29
CA LYS A 776 -26.10 -1.50 14.37
C LYS A 776 -26.49 -0.91 13.01
N GLN A 777 -25.54 -0.32 12.29
CA GLN A 777 -25.79 0.24 10.96
C GLN A 777 -26.14 -0.85 9.94
N ILE A 778 -25.51 -2.03 10.03
CA ILE A 778 -25.86 -3.17 9.17
C ILE A 778 -27.31 -3.62 9.44
N ALA A 779 -27.71 -3.74 10.71
CA ALA A 779 -29.07 -4.11 11.08
C ALA A 779 -30.12 -3.08 10.61
N GLU A 780 -29.83 -1.78 10.76
CA GLU A 780 -30.68 -0.69 10.25
C GLU A 780 -30.84 -0.76 8.73
N ARG A 781 -29.74 -1.01 8.00
CA ARG A 781 -29.79 -1.18 6.54
C ARG A 781 -30.57 -2.43 6.12
N GLN A 782 -30.38 -3.54 6.80
CA GLN A 782 -31.12 -4.78 6.55
C GLN A 782 -32.63 -4.57 6.74
N ALA A 783 -33.04 -3.89 7.81
CA ALA A 783 -34.44 -3.53 8.05
C ALA A 783 -35.01 -2.61 6.95
N ALA A 784 -34.16 -1.77 6.35
CA ALA A 784 -34.49 -0.93 5.20
C ALA A 784 -34.40 -1.66 3.83
N GLY A 785 -34.13 -2.98 3.81
CA GLY A 785 -34.04 -3.76 2.57
C GLY A 785 -32.70 -3.61 1.83
N ASN A 786 -31.66 -3.14 2.51
CA ASN A 786 -30.32 -2.92 1.95
C ASN A 786 -29.26 -3.80 2.62
N GLY A 787 -28.10 -3.94 1.97
CA GLY A 787 -26.92 -4.64 2.51
C GLY A 787 -25.69 -3.72 2.55
N LEU A 788 -24.50 -4.29 2.35
CA LEU A 788 -23.31 -3.51 2.04
C LEU A 788 -23.42 -2.91 0.64
N THR A 789 -22.78 -1.75 0.46
CA THR A 789 -22.67 -1.04 -0.82
C THR A 789 -21.43 -1.49 -1.60
N THR A 790 -21.36 -1.17 -2.89
CA THR A 790 -20.21 -1.53 -3.73
C THR A 790 -18.87 -0.99 -3.20
N PRO A 791 -18.75 0.26 -2.71
CA PRO A 791 -17.51 0.75 -2.09
C PRO A 791 -17.10 0.00 -0.83
N GLU A 792 -18.06 -0.50 -0.04
CA GLU A 792 -17.78 -1.34 1.13
C GLU A 792 -17.35 -2.75 0.72
N PHE A 793 -17.95 -3.30 -0.35
CA PHE A 793 -17.50 -4.56 -0.95
C PHE A 793 -16.11 -4.48 -1.57
N ALA A 794 -15.72 -3.34 -2.16
CA ALA A 794 -14.37 -3.14 -2.70
C ALA A 794 -13.31 -3.24 -1.60
N VAL A 795 -13.56 -2.64 -0.43
CA VAL A 795 -12.70 -2.78 0.74
C VAL A 795 -12.69 -4.23 1.24
N LEU A 796 -13.86 -4.84 1.44
CA LEU A 796 -13.94 -6.22 1.93
C LEU A 796 -13.26 -7.21 0.98
N LEU A 797 -13.39 -7.01 -0.34
CA LEU A 797 -12.71 -7.78 -1.38
C LEU A 797 -11.18 -7.73 -1.20
N ALA A 798 -10.62 -6.54 -0.99
CA ALA A 798 -9.19 -6.36 -0.81
C ALA A 798 -8.67 -7.07 0.45
N TYR A 799 -9.39 -6.94 1.58
CA TYR A 799 -9.02 -7.62 2.82
C TYR A 799 -9.19 -9.15 2.73
N THR A 800 -10.22 -9.67 2.04
CA THR A 800 -10.33 -11.11 1.76
C THR A 800 -9.12 -11.62 0.99
N LYS A 801 -8.76 -10.97 -0.12
CA LYS A 801 -7.62 -11.39 -0.94
C LYS A 801 -6.32 -11.34 -0.14
N THR A 802 -6.05 -10.21 0.52
CA THR A 802 -4.84 -10.02 1.34
C THR A 802 -4.70 -11.10 2.41
N THR A 803 -5.79 -11.39 3.13
CA THR A 803 -5.81 -12.42 4.18
C THR A 803 -5.57 -13.81 3.60
N ASN A 804 -6.30 -14.18 2.55
CA ASN A 804 -6.18 -15.50 1.93
C ASN A 804 -4.79 -15.72 1.32
N ILE A 805 -4.26 -14.74 0.60
CA ILE A 805 -2.90 -14.79 0.01
C ILE A 805 -1.85 -14.91 1.11
N GLY A 806 -1.95 -14.10 2.17
CA GLY A 806 -1.02 -14.16 3.30
C GLY A 806 -0.96 -15.53 3.96
N LEU A 807 -2.11 -16.16 4.20
CA LEU A 807 -2.20 -17.53 4.73
C LEU A 807 -1.63 -18.57 3.76
N MET A 808 -1.85 -18.42 2.45
CA MET A 808 -1.29 -19.32 1.44
C MET A 808 0.24 -19.23 1.36
N VAL A 809 0.80 -18.01 1.35
CA VAL A 809 2.25 -17.79 1.30
C VAL A 809 2.97 -18.42 2.49
N GLN A 810 2.34 -18.46 3.67
CA GLN A 810 2.87 -19.07 4.89
C GLN A 810 2.72 -20.60 4.94
N SER A 811 2.11 -21.21 3.91
CA SER A 811 1.83 -22.66 3.84
C SER A 811 2.71 -23.39 2.81
N ASN A 812 2.52 -24.70 2.65
CA ASN A 812 3.14 -25.49 1.58
C ASN A 812 2.31 -25.53 0.28
N LEU A 813 1.17 -24.83 0.21
CA LEU A 813 0.32 -24.82 -0.99
C LEU A 813 1.04 -24.25 -2.22
N PRO A 814 1.76 -23.12 -2.16
CA PRO A 814 2.43 -22.58 -3.34
C PRO A 814 3.55 -23.46 -3.91
N ASP A 815 4.02 -24.46 -3.15
CA ASP A 815 5.03 -25.42 -3.61
C ASP A 815 4.44 -26.65 -4.29
N ASP A 816 3.12 -26.81 -4.26
CA ASP A 816 2.44 -27.97 -4.85
C ASP A 816 2.72 -28.02 -6.37
N PRO A 817 3.31 -29.12 -6.90
CA PRO A 817 3.64 -29.21 -8.33
C PRO A 817 2.42 -29.01 -9.25
N TYR A 818 1.21 -29.27 -8.75
CA TYR A 818 -0.02 -29.04 -9.51
C TYR A 818 -0.23 -27.55 -9.87
N LEU A 819 0.39 -26.63 -9.14
CA LEU A 819 0.26 -25.18 -9.33
C LEU A 819 1.39 -24.55 -10.17
N GLU A 820 2.35 -25.34 -10.65
CA GLU A 820 3.38 -24.84 -11.59
C GLU A 820 2.78 -24.14 -12.83
N PRO A 821 1.67 -24.60 -13.44
CA PRO A 821 1.04 -23.87 -14.54
C PRO A 821 0.54 -22.47 -14.17
N GLU A 822 0.15 -22.22 -12.92
CA GLU A 822 -0.29 -20.89 -12.48
C GLU A 822 0.89 -19.90 -12.44
N LEU A 823 2.07 -20.37 -12.01
CA LEU A 823 3.31 -19.60 -12.07
C LEU A 823 3.68 -19.26 -13.51
N VAL A 824 3.60 -20.23 -14.41
CA VAL A 824 3.95 -20.04 -15.83
C VAL A 824 2.98 -19.05 -16.49
N ARG A 825 1.67 -19.16 -16.23
CA ARG A 825 0.64 -18.29 -16.82
C ARG A 825 0.79 -16.81 -16.47
N TYR A 826 1.36 -16.49 -15.30
CA TYR A 826 1.65 -15.13 -14.90
C TYR A 826 2.56 -14.39 -15.91
N PHE A 827 3.51 -15.09 -16.51
CA PHE A 827 4.44 -14.49 -17.46
C PHE A 827 3.89 -14.47 -18.90
N PRO A 828 4.22 -13.45 -19.71
CA PRO A 828 3.85 -13.39 -21.14
C PRO A 828 4.40 -14.56 -21.98
N ALA A 829 3.73 -14.89 -23.09
CA ALA A 829 4.09 -15.99 -24.01
C ALA A 829 5.58 -16.06 -24.36
N PRO A 830 6.24 -14.95 -24.75
CA PRO A 830 7.65 -15.01 -25.12
C PRO A 830 8.56 -15.52 -24.00
N LEU A 831 8.23 -15.25 -22.73
CA LEU A 831 9.02 -15.73 -21.59
C LEU A 831 8.70 -17.19 -21.26
N ARG A 832 7.42 -17.57 -21.32
CA ARG A 832 6.96 -18.95 -21.06
C ARG A 832 7.63 -19.95 -22.00
N GLU A 833 7.73 -19.59 -23.28
CA GLU A 833 8.27 -20.48 -24.32
C GLU A 833 9.80 -20.61 -24.26
N ARG A 834 10.50 -19.57 -23.78
CA ARG A 834 11.97 -19.48 -23.86
C ARG A 834 12.69 -19.72 -22.52
N PHE A 835 12.05 -19.42 -21.40
CA PHE A 835 12.71 -19.29 -20.09
C PHE A 835 11.96 -20.05 -18.96
N GLY A 836 11.36 -21.19 -19.27
CA GLY A 836 10.63 -22.01 -18.30
C GLY A 836 11.46 -22.42 -17.07
N GLU A 837 12.75 -22.71 -17.25
CA GLU A 837 13.66 -23.09 -16.15
C GLU A 837 13.90 -21.92 -15.18
N GLN A 838 14.09 -20.71 -15.69
CA GLN A 838 14.27 -19.50 -14.89
C GLN A 838 12.96 -19.11 -14.20
N ILE A 839 11.81 -19.27 -14.87
CA ILE A 839 10.49 -19.08 -14.27
C ILE A 839 10.30 -20.01 -13.06
N ALA A 840 10.67 -21.29 -13.19
CA ALA A 840 10.56 -22.26 -12.08
C ALA A 840 11.42 -21.89 -10.86
N ARG A 841 12.53 -21.17 -11.07
CA ARG A 841 13.44 -20.68 -10.02
C ARG A 841 13.16 -19.24 -9.58
N HIS A 842 12.10 -18.62 -10.11
CA HIS A 842 11.80 -17.22 -9.80
C HIS A 842 11.70 -17.00 -8.29
N ARG A 843 12.38 -15.97 -7.78
CA ARG A 843 12.54 -15.76 -6.34
C ARG A 843 11.21 -15.53 -5.61
N LEU A 844 10.25 -14.91 -6.30
CA LEU A 844 8.89 -14.67 -5.80
C LEU A 844 7.88 -15.74 -6.25
N ARG A 845 8.32 -16.95 -6.64
CA ARG A 845 7.41 -17.98 -7.16
C ARG A 845 6.25 -18.29 -6.22
N ARG A 846 6.51 -18.31 -4.90
CA ARG A 846 5.51 -18.64 -3.88
C ARG A 846 4.44 -17.57 -3.82
N GLU A 847 4.87 -16.31 -3.81
CA GLU A 847 4.00 -15.14 -3.74
C GLU A 847 3.21 -14.96 -5.02
N ILE A 848 3.81 -15.18 -6.20
CA ILE A 848 3.10 -15.16 -7.50
C ILE A 848 2.01 -16.22 -7.52
N VAL A 849 2.33 -17.48 -7.19
CA VAL A 849 1.34 -18.58 -7.17
C VAL A 849 0.21 -18.29 -6.19
N ALA A 850 0.53 -17.89 -4.96
CA ALA A 850 -0.48 -17.56 -3.96
C ALA A 850 -1.39 -16.40 -4.39
N THR A 851 -0.82 -15.37 -5.01
CA THR A 851 -1.56 -14.20 -5.52
C THR A 851 -2.51 -14.61 -6.65
N GLN A 852 -2.02 -15.37 -7.63
CA GLN A 852 -2.83 -15.86 -8.76
C GLN A 852 -3.97 -16.75 -8.27
N VAL A 853 -3.70 -17.72 -7.40
CA VAL A 853 -4.73 -18.61 -6.85
C VAL A 853 -5.71 -17.86 -5.97
N GLY A 854 -5.25 -16.96 -5.11
CA GLY A 854 -6.09 -16.13 -4.25
C GLY A 854 -7.01 -15.21 -5.06
N ASN A 855 -6.48 -14.56 -6.10
CA ASN A 855 -7.26 -13.77 -7.04
C ASN A 855 -8.34 -14.62 -7.71
N GLN A 856 -7.97 -15.76 -8.32
CA GLN A 856 -8.93 -16.62 -9.00
C GLN A 856 -10.01 -17.15 -8.04
N MET A 857 -9.63 -17.62 -6.85
CA MET A 857 -10.59 -18.17 -5.87
C MET A 857 -11.66 -17.16 -5.50
N VAL A 858 -11.24 -15.95 -5.14
CA VAL A 858 -12.15 -14.87 -4.76
C VAL A 858 -12.93 -14.36 -5.97
N ASN A 859 -12.28 -14.26 -7.13
CA ASN A 859 -12.92 -13.77 -8.35
C ASN A 859 -14.03 -14.70 -8.84
N LEU A 860 -13.75 -16.00 -8.90
CA LEU A 860 -14.68 -17.01 -9.39
C LEU A 860 -15.74 -17.36 -8.34
N SER A 861 -15.44 -17.33 -7.04
CA SER A 861 -16.34 -17.85 -6.00
C SER A 861 -17.04 -16.78 -5.16
N GLY A 862 -16.48 -15.57 -5.08
CA GLY A 862 -17.04 -14.43 -4.36
C GLY A 862 -16.35 -14.13 -3.02
N ILE A 863 -16.62 -12.92 -2.51
CA ILE A 863 -15.91 -12.28 -1.39
C ILE A 863 -15.97 -13.07 -0.07
N SER A 864 -17.08 -13.76 0.20
CA SER A 864 -17.33 -14.49 1.45
C SER A 864 -17.31 -16.01 1.28
N PHE A 865 -16.74 -16.50 0.18
CA PHE A 865 -16.71 -17.93 -0.13
C PHE A 865 -15.89 -18.73 0.90
N ASP A 866 -14.65 -18.31 1.16
CA ASP A 866 -13.74 -19.00 2.07
C ASP A 866 -14.29 -18.95 3.51
N HIS A 867 -14.78 -17.80 3.97
CA HIS A 867 -15.38 -17.65 5.28
C HIS A 867 -16.55 -18.61 5.50
N ARG A 868 -17.51 -18.66 4.56
CA ARG A 868 -18.66 -19.58 4.67
C ARG A 868 -18.21 -21.04 4.67
N THR A 869 -17.28 -21.39 3.80
CA THR A 869 -16.78 -22.78 3.71
C THR A 869 -16.05 -23.19 4.98
N THR A 870 -15.24 -22.29 5.55
CA THR A 870 -14.54 -22.48 6.84
C THR A 870 -15.56 -22.58 7.99
N GLU A 871 -16.58 -21.71 8.05
CA GLU A 871 -17.64 -21.76 9.06
C GLU A 871 -18.44 -23.08 9.02
N ASP A 872 -18.69 -23.62 7.82
CA ASP A 872 -19.50 -24.81 7.60
C ASP A 872 -18.72 -26.12 7.82
N THR A 873 -17.41 -26.15 7.51
CA THR A 873 -16.60 -27.37 7.54
C THR A 873 -15.61 -27.44 8.72
N GLY A 874 -15.26 -26.29 9.31
CA GLY A 874 -14.20 -26.18 10.31
C GLY A 874 -12.78 -26.32 9.75
N VAL A 875 -12.63 -26.40 8.42
CA VAL A 875 -11.34 -26.53 7.73
C VAL A 875 -10.77 -25.16 7.41
N GLY A 876 -9.46 -24.96 7.59
CA GLY A 876 -8.79 -23.68 7.35
C GLY A 876 -8.70 -23.30 5.87
N VAL A 877 -8.46 -22.00 5.60
CA VAL A 877 -8.44 -21.40 4.26
C VAL A 877 -7.55 -22.15 3.27
N VAL A 878 -6.35 -22.57 3.67
CA VAL A 878 -5.40 -23.26 2.78
C VAL A 878 -5.99 -24.55 2.21
N ASP A 879 -6.65 -25.35 3.04
CA ASP A 879 -7.29 -26.61 2.60
C ASP A 879 -8.60 -26.37 1.85
N VAL A 880 -9.34 -25.33 2.20
CA VAL A 880 -10.48 -24.85 1.38
C VAL A 880 -10.01 -24.49 -0.02
N THR A 881 -8.87 -23.81 -0.14
CA THR A 881 -8.27 -23.47 -1.44
C THR A 881 -7.83 -24.71 -2.21
N ARG A 882 -7.23 -25.72 -1.56
CA ARG A 882 -6.90 -27.01 -2.22
C ARG A 882 -8.13 -27.69 -2.80
N ALA A 883 -9.20 -27.78 -2.01
CA ALA A 883 -10.47 -28.33 -2.47
C ALA A 883 -11.09 -27.50 -3.59
N TRP A 884 -10.96 -26.17 -3.52
CA TRP A 884 -11.43 -25.26 -4.56
C TRP A 884 -10.68 -25.44 -5.88
N ILE A 885 -9.34 -25.55 -5.87
CA ILE A 885 -8.54 -25.84 -7.06
C ILE A 885 -8.98 -27.16 -7.69
N ALA A 886 -9.14 -28.21 -6.88
CA ALA A 886 -9.61 -29.50 -7.34
C ALA A 886 -11.01 -29.41 -7.96
N ALA A 887 -11.97 -28.75 -7.31
CA ALA A 887 -13.32 -28.57 -7.83
C ALA A 887 -13.34 -27.75 -9.13
N ARG A 888 -12.57 -26.66 -9.21
CA ARG A 888 -12.42 -25.80 -10.39
C ARG A 888 -12.03 -26.63 -11.62
N ASP A 889 -11.05 -27.50 -11.47
CA ASP A 889 -10.49 -28.28 -12.58
C ASP A 889 -11.28 -29.56 -12.88
N VAL A 890 -11.93 -30.15 -11.87
CA VAL A 890 -12.87 -31.26 -12.06
C VAL A 890 -14.08 -30.83 -12.88
N PHE A 891 -14.59 -29.61 -12.66
CA PHE A 891 -15.74 -29.06 -13.40
C PHE A 891 -15.36 -28.32 -14.68
N ASP A 892 -14.07 -28.15 -14.98
CA ASP A 892 -13.59 -27.27 -16.05
C ASP A 892 -14.24 -25.88 -15.98
N ALA A 893 -14.26 -25.27 -14.79
CA ALA A 893 -15.04 -24.07 -14.52
C ALA A 893 -14.51 -22.81 -15.23
N VAL A 894 -13.20 -22.71 -15.48
CA VAL A 894 -12.57 -21.54 -16.12
C VAL A 894 -13.10 -21.32 -17.55
N PRO A 895 -13.07 -22.32 -18.46
CA PRO A 895 -13.67 -22.16 -19.80
C PRO A 895 -15.15 -21.75 -19.80
N TRP A 896 -15.94 -22.26 -18.84
CA TRP A 896 -17.35 -21.86 -18.73
C TRP A 896 -17.50 -20.42 -18.24
N TRP A 897 -16.66 -20.00 -17.30
CA TRP A 897 -16.63 -18.62 -16.82
C TRP A 897 -16.33 -17.64 -17.97
N GLU A 898 -15.30 -17.92 -18.76
CA GLU A 898 -14.92 -17.13 -19.94
C GLU A 898 -16.05 -17.05 -20.98
N GLN A 899 -16.74 -18.16 -21.25
CA GLN A 899 -17.89 -18.16 -22.16
C GLN A 899 -19.06 -17.33 -21.64
N ILE A 900 -19.35 -17.36 -20.33
CA ILE A 900 -20.39 -16.49 -19.74
C ILE A 900 -19.96 -15.03 -19.88
N GLU A 901 -18.70 -14.69 -19.63
CA GLU A 901 -18.19 -13.33 -19.76
C GLU A 901 -18.28 -12.81 -21.21
N ALA A 902 -17.91 -13.65 -22.17
CA ALA A 902 -17.97 -13.37 -23.60
C ALA A 902 -19.39 -13.08 -24.13
N LEU A 903 -20.45 -13.44 -23.39
CA LEU A 903 -21.83 -13.06 -23.75
C LEU A 903 -22.02 -11.53 -23.84
N GLY A 904 -21.19 -10.75 -23.14
CA GLY A 904 -21.10 -9.30 -23.33
C GLY A 904 -22.47 -8.59 -23.35
N ALA A 905 -22.66 -7.67 -24.31
CA ALA A 905 -23.91 -6.93 -24.50
C ALA A 905 -25.02 -7.75 -25.19
N ASP A 906 -24.73 -8.98 -25.65
CA ASP A 906 -25.71 -9.81 -26.38
C ASP A 906 -26.80 -10.37 -25.46
N VAL A 907 -26.51 -10.43 -24.15
CA VAL A 907 -27.49 -10.80 -23.11
C VAL A 907 -27.61 -9.70 -22.05
N ARG A 908 -28.79 -9.62 -21.44
CA ARG A 908 -29.00 -8.74 -20.28
C ARG A 908 -28.06 -9.13 -19.13
N LEU A 909 -27.57 -8.12 -18.41
CA LEU A 909 -26.63 -8.32 -17.31
C LEU A 909 -27.18 -9.22 -16.20
N ASP A 910 -28.49 -9.21 -15.94
CA ASP A 910 -29.11 -10.06 -14.91
C ASP A 910 -29.09 -11.54 -15.28
N VAL A 911 -29.32 -11.89 -16.55
CA VAL A 911 -29.18 -13.26 -17.06
C VAL A 911 -27.74 -13.75 -16.92
N GLN A 912 -26.78 -12.90 -17.29
CA GLN A 912 -25.36 -13.22 -17.19
C GLN A 912 -24.92 -13.44 -15.73
N VAL A 913 -25.34 -12.55 -14.81
CA VAL A 913 -25.06 -12.68 -13.38
C VAL A 913 -25.66 -13.96 -12.81
N GLU A 914 -26.87 -14.35 -13.23
CA GLU A 914 -27.48 -15.61 -12.77
C GLU A 914 -26.67 -16.84 -13.21
N LEU A 915 -26.13 -16.86 -14.44
CA LEU A 915 -25.24 -17.93 -14.90
C LEU A 915 -23.98 -18.02 -14.03
N PHE A 916 -23.33 -16.89 -13.72
CA PHE A 916 -22.18 -16.88 -12.81
C PHE A 916 -22.54 -17.41 -11.41
N LEU A 917 -23.72 -17.05 -10.89
CA LEU A 917 -24.20 -17.53 -9.60
C LEU A 917 -24.50 -19.03 -9.57
N GLU A 918 -24.98 -19.60 -10.68
CA GLU A 918 -25.16 -21.05 -10.80
C GLU A 918 -23.83 -21.78 -10.87
N LEU A 919 -22.85 -21.27 -11.63
CA LEU A 919 -21.50 -21.84 -11.68
C LEU A 919 -20.80 -21.78 -10.30
N ARG A 920 -20.95 -20.66 -9.57
CA ARG A 920 -20.49 -20.52 -8.18
C ARG A 920 -21.11 -21.57 -7.26
N ARG A 921 -22.42 -21.78 -7.36
CA ARG A 921 -23.12 -22.81 -6.56
C ARG A 921 -22.62 -24.21 -6.87
N LEU A 922 -22.31 -24.51 -8.13
CA LEU A 922 -21.70 -25.79 -8.52
C LEU A 922 -20.33 -25.98 -7.85
N LEU A 923 -19.46 -24.97 -7.96
CA LEU A 923 -18.13 -24.98 -7.34
C LEU A 923 -18.23 -25.15 -5.83
N GLU A 924 -19.05 -24.34 -5.15
CA GLU A 924 -19.28 -24.41 -3.71
C GLU A 924 -19.69 -25.80 -3.24
N ARG A 925 -20.61 -26.45 -3.97
CA ARG A 925 -21.07 -27.80 -3.63
C ARG A 925 -19.99 -28.85 -3.85
N GLY A 926 -19.21 -28.74 -4.92
CA GLY A 926 -18.09 -29.64 -5.16
C GLY A 926 -17.00 -29.51 -4.09
N VAL A 927 -16.67 -28.28 -3.70
CA VAL A 927 -15.73 -28.02 -2.59
C VAL A 927 -16.24 -28.63 -1.29
N GLY A 928 -17.51 -28.40 -0.95
CA GLY A 928 -18.14 -28.99 0.24
C GLY A 928 -18.11 -30.52 0.21
N TRP A 929 -18.33 -31.15 -0.95
CA TRP A 929 -18.21 -32.60 -1.09
C TRP A 929 -16.77 -33.07 -0.86
N ILE A 930 -15.79 -32.46 -1.53
CA ILE A 930 -14.37 -32.84 -1.42
C ILE A 930 -13.88 -32.73 0.03
N LEU A 931 -14.17 -31.63 0.72
CA LEU A 931 -13.73 -31.40 2.10
C LEU A 931 -14.31 -32.42 3.10
N ARG A 932 -15.46 -33.02 2.81
CA ARG A 932 -16.09 -34.04 3.66
C ARG A 932 -15.59 -35.45 3.37
N HIS A 933 -15.23 -35.73 2.11
CA HIS A 933 -14.88 -37.08 1.66
C HIS A 933 -13.38 -37.31 1.47
N ARG A 934 -12.56 -36.26 1.55
CA ARG A 934 -11.10 -36.33 1.48
C ARG A 934 -10.51 -35.71 2.74
N ARG A 935 -9.56 -36.40 3.37
CA ARG A 935 -8.89 -35.90 4.57
C ARG A 935 -7.92 -34.78 4.18
N PRO A 936 -7.91 -33.63 4.88
CA PRO A 936 -6.87 -32.62 4.71
C PRO A 936 -5.46 -33.17 5.01
N PRO A 937 -4.42 -32.78 4.26
CA PRO A 937 -4.49 -31.90 3.09
C PRO A 937 -5.08 -32.61 1.86
N VAL A 938 -5.95 -31.92 1.12
CA VAL A 938 -6.59 -32.49 -0.08
C VAL A 938 -5.54 -32.72 -1.18
N PRO A 939 -5.41 -33.95 -1.72
CA PRO A 939 -4.49 -34.24 -2.82
C PRO A 939 -5.09 -33.75 -4.14
N ILE A 940 -4.66 -32.57 -4.60
CA ILE A 940 -5.27 -31.87 -5.74
C ILE A 940 -5.21 -32.74 -7.01
N ALA A 941 -4.00 -33.17 -7.39
CA ALA A 941 -3.77 -33.94 -8.62
C ALA A 941 -4.59 -35.25 -8.65
N ASP A 942 -4.56 -36.02 -7.55
CA ASP A 942 -5.28 -37.29 -7.45
C ASP A 942 -6.80 -37.09 -7.51
N THR A 943 -7.30 -36.04 -6.85
CA THR A 943 -8.73 -35.70 -6.88
C THR A 943 -9.17 -35.33 -8.29
N VAL A 944 -8.40 -34.49 -8.99
CA VAL A 944 -8.71 -34.11 -10.38
C VAL A 944 -8.65 -35.31 -11.32
N ALA A 945 -7.62 -36.15 -11.20
CA ALA A 945 -7.46 -37.36 -12.01
C ALA A 945 -8.63 -38.35 -11.81
N ALA A 946 -9.12 -38.49 -10.57
CA ALA A 946 -10.23 -39.39 -10.27
C ALA A 946 -11.57 -38.93 -10.84
N PHE A 947 -11.86 -37.63 -10.86
CA PHE A 947 -13.22 -37.14 -11.14
C PHE A 947 -13.40 -36.45 -12.49
N ARG A 948 -12.39 -35.79 -13.06
CA ARG A 948 -12.57 -34.91 -14.22
C ARG A 948 -13.16 -35.62 -15.45
N ALA A 949 -12.55 -36.72 -15.89
CA ALA A 949 -12.99 -37.42 -17.11
C ALA A 949 -14.37 -38.10 -16.97
N PRO A 950 -14.68 -38.83 -15.87
CA PRO A 950 -16.03 -39.35 -15.64
C PRO A 950 -17.09 -38.24 -15.55
N LEU A 951 -16.77 -37.13 -14.90
CA LEU A 951 -17.71 -36.01 -14.76
C LEU A 951 -17.99 -35.35 -16.11
N ALA A 952 -16.98 -35.14 -16.95
CA ALA A 952 -17.15 -34.59 -18.30
C ALA A 952 -18.11 -35.42 -19.17
N ARG A 953 -18.08 -36.77 -19.03
CA ARG A 953 -19.03 -37.69 -19.67
C ARG A 953 -20.46 -37.47 -19.14
N LEU A 954 -20.63 -37.45 -17.81
CA LEU A 954 -21.95 -37.26 -17.20
C LEU A 954 -22.56 -35.89 -17.51
N ALA A 955 -21.72 -34.86 -17.69
CA ALA A 955 -22.17 -33.51 -17.96
C ALA A 955 -22.80 -33.30 -19.35
N VAL A 956 -22.62 -34.22 -20.31
CA VAL A 956 -23.34 -34.22 -21.60
C VAL A 956 -24.50 -35.20 -21.64
N ALA A 957 -24.60 -36.08 -20.66
CA ALA A 957 -25.40 -37.29 -20.76
C ALA A 957 -26.87 -37.10 -20.34
N GLN A 958 -27.38 -35.86 -20.30
CA GLN A 958 -28.67 -35.55 -19.70
C GLN A 958 -29.83 -36.39 -20.27
N ASP A 959 -29.80 -36.68 -21.57
CA ASP A 959 -30.82 -37.47 -22.27
C ASP A 959 -30.77 -38.97 -21.94
N GLU A 960 -29.58 -39.46 -21.58
CA GLU A 960 -29.28 -40.87 -21.34
C GLU A 960 -29.40 -41.28 -19.86
N VAL A 961 -29.22 -40.32 -18.94
CA VAL A 961 -29.18 -40.57 -17.49
C VAL A 961 -30.35 -39.96 -16.73
N LEU A 962 -30.91 -38.83 -17.16
CA LEU A 962 -32.04 -38.22 -16.45
C LEU A 962 -33.37 -38.83 -16.88
N THR A 963 -34.17 -39.16 -15.88
CA THR A 963 -35.54 -39.66 -16.03
C THR A 963 -36.54 -38.81 -15.25
N GLY A 964 -37.82 -38.94 -15.60
CA GLY A 964 -38.93 -38.33 -14.85
C GLY A 964 -38.80 -36.82 -14.65
N ARG A 965 -39.14 -36.36 -13.44
CA ARG A 965 -39.24 -34.92 -13.10
C ARG A 965 -37.95 -34.14 -13.34
N MET A 966 -36.79 -34.72 -13.03
CA MET A 966 -35.51 -34.00 -13.12
C MET A 966 -35.11 -33.73 -14.57
N ARG A 967 -35.42 -34.68 -15.47
CA ARG A 967 -35.30 -34.47 -16.92
C ARG A 967 -36.11 -33.25 -17.35
N ASP A 968 -37.41 -33.23 -17.04
CA ASP A 968 -38.31 -32.15 -17.46
C ASP A 968 -37.87 -30.77 -16.95
N LEU A 969 -37.42 -30.68 -15.70
CA LEU A 969 -36.91 -29.44 -15.10
C LEU A 969 -35.63 -28.95 -15.79
N THR A 970 -34.69 -29.85 -16.08
CA THR A 970 -33.45 -29.52 -16.80
C THR A 970 -33.75 -29.00 -18.21
N PHE A 971 -34.60 -29.69 -18.96
CA PHE A 971 -35.01 -29.26 -20.30
C PHE A 971 -35.76 -27.92 -20.30
N ALA A 972 -36.62 -27.68 -19.30
CA ALA A 972 -37.32 -26.40 -19.16
C ALA A 972 -36.34 -25.24 -18.87
N LEU A 973 -35.32 -25.49 -18.04
CA LEU A 973 -34.28 -24.51 -17.74
C LEU A 973 -33.40 -24.21 -18.97
N GLU A 974 -33.03 -25.24 -19.73
CA GLU A 974 -32.34 -25.10 -21.02
C GLU A 974 -33.15 -24.22 -21.98
N ALA A 975 -34.43 -24.54 -22.19
CA ALA A 975 -35.31 -23.78 -23.07
C ALA A 975 -35.45 -22.31 -22.63
N SER A 976 -35.54 -22.06 -21.31
CA SER A 976 -35.61 -20.69 -20.77
C SER A 976 -34.32 -19.89 -21.03
N ARG A 977 -33.15 -20.53 -21.01
CA ARG A 977 -31.86 -19.87 -21.27
C ARG A 977 -31.68 -19.58 -22.75
N LEU A 978 -32.06 -20.51 -23.63
CA LEU A 978 -32.13 -20.28 -25.07
C LEU A 978 -33.03 -19.07 -25.40
N ALA A 979 -34.21 -19.00 -24.79
CA ALA A 979 -35.13 -17.88 -24.95
C ALA A 979 -34.56 -16.54 -24.45
N SER A 980 -33.58 -16.58 -23.56
CA SER A 980 -32.89 -15.40 -23.01
C SER A 980 -31.64 -15.00 -23.81
N GLY A 981 -31.37 -15.66 -24.95
CA GLY A 981 -30.23 -15.36 -25.81
C GLY A 981 -28.93 -16.08 -25.44
N VAL A 982 -28.96 -17.03 -24.50
CA VAL A 982 -27.78 -17.83 -24.15
C VAL A 982 -27.47 -18.83 -25.28
N PRO A 983 -26.22 -18.93 -25.77
CA PRO A 983 -25.82 -19.89 -26.79
C PRO A 983 -26.16 -21.33 -26.41
N GLU A 984 -26.53 -22.14 -27.41
CA GLU A 984 -27.06 -23.51 -27.21
C GLU A 984 -26.18 -24.38 -26.32
N GLN A 985 -24.87 -24.45 -26.61
CA GLN A 985 -23.94 -25.25 -25.84
C GLN A 985 -23.90 -24.81 -24.36
N LEU A 986 -23.88 -23.50 -24.09
CA LEU A 986 -23.85 -22.97 -22.73
C LEU A 986 -25.20 -23.17 -22.03
N ALA A 987 -26.33 -23.05 -22.74
CA ALA A 987 -27.67 -23.28 -22.21
C ALA A 987 -27.85 -24.74 -21.77
N GLN A 988 -27.46 -25.71 -22.60
CA GLN A 988 -27.46 -27.14 -22.29
C GLN A 988 -26.58 -27.45 -21.08
N ARG A 989 -25.33 -26.99 -21.10
CA ARG A 989 -24.37 -27.29 -20.04
C ARG A 989 -24.74 -26.68 -18.71
N SER A 990 -25.12 -25.41 -18.71
CA SER A 990 -25.53 -24.74 -17.50
C SER A 990 -26.80 -25.34 -16.90
N ALA A 991 -27.66 -25.99 -17.71
CA ALA A 991 -28.89 -26.64 -17.21
C ALA A 991 -28.58 -27.85 -16.33
N MET A 992 -27.41 -28.46 -16.53
CA MET A 992 -26.92 -29.58 -15.72
C MET A 992 -26.21 -29.17 -14.43
N TRP A 993 -25.67 -27.94 -14.32
CA TRP A 993 -24.92 -27.50 -13.13
C TRP A 993 -25.63 -27.70 -11.79
N PRO A 994 -26.96 -27.49 -11.65
CA PRO A 994 -27.66 -27.77 -10.40
C PRO A 994 -27.54 -29.23 -9.93
N LEU A 995 -27.27 -30.16 -10.85
CA LEU A 995 -27.23 -31.60 -10.63
C LEU A 995 -25.80 -32.16 -10.59
N LEU A 996 -24.82 -31.53 -11.25
CA LEU A 996 -23.48 -32.11 -11.40
C LEU A 996 -22.76 -32.42 -10.08
N HIS A 997 -23.03 -31.69 -9.00
CA HIS A 997 -22.46 -32.00 -7.69
C HIS A 997 -22.87 -33.39 -7.14
N THR A 998 -24.01 -33.96 -7.56
CA THR A 998 -24.43 -35.31 -7.14
C THR A 998 -23.62 -36.42 -7.81
N THR A 999 -22.86 -36.07 -8.85
CA THR A 999 -22.11 -37.07 -9.63
C THR A 999 -20.85 -37.56 -8.92
N PHE A 1000 -20.34 -36.84 -7.91
CA PHE A 1000 -19.19 -37.31 -7.14
C PHE A 1000 -19.45 -38.67 -6.48
N ASP A 1001 -20.61 -38.82 -5.82
CA ASP A 1001 -21.00 -40.08 -5.20
C ASP A 1001 -21.14 -41.19 -6.25
N VAL A 1002 -21.80 -40.90 -7.38
CA VAL A 1002 -21.98 -41.83 -8.50
C VAL A 1002 -20.63 -42.30 -9.07
N ILE A 1003 -19.66 -41.39 -9.21
CA ILE A 1003 -18.32 -41.72 -9.71
C ILE A 1003 -17.57 -42.60 -8.70
N GLU A 1004 -17.64 -42.27 -7.41
CA GLU A 1004 -16.98 -43.06 -6.36
C GLU A 1004 -17.57 -44.48 -6.27
N GLN A 1005 -18.89 -44.61 -6.41
CA GLN A 1005 -19.59 -45.91 -6.49
C GLN A 1005 -19.15 -46.71 -7.71
N ALA A 1006 -19.15 -46.10 -8.89
CA ALA A 1006 -18.71 -46.74 -10.12
C ALA A 1006 -17.25 -47.23 -10.02
N GLN A 1007 -16.37 -46.42 -9.44
CA GLN A 1007 -14.97 -46.77 -9.24
C GLN A 1007 -14.81 -47.92 -8.23
N ARG A 1008 -15.50 -47.87 -7.09
CA ARG A 1008 -15.44 -48.90 -6.05
C ARG A 1008 -15.98 -50.24 -6.52
N LYS A 1009 -17.06 -50.25 -7.32
CA LYS A 1009 -17.68 -51.46 -7.88
C LYS A 1009 -17.10 -51.87 -9.24
N HIS A 1010 -16.17 -51.11 -9.81
CA HIS A 1010 -15.60 -51.32 -11.14
C HIS A 1010 -16.65 -51.40 -12.26
N LEU A 1011 -17.67 -50.52 -12.21
CA LEU A 1011 -18.76 -50.44 -13.17
C LEU A 1011 -18.61 -49.22 -14.08
N ASP A 1012 -19.33 -49.22 -15.21
CA ASP A 1012 -19.42 -48.02 -16.05
C ASP A 1012 -20.26 -46.94 -15.37
N VAL A 1013 -19.71 -45.73 -15.32
CA VAL A 1013 -20.29 -44.58 -14.61
C VAL A 1013 -21.69 -44.21 -15.12
N MET A 1014 -21.98 -44.41 -16.41
CA MET A 1014 -23.30 -44.08 -16.98
C MET A 1014 -24.38 -45.03 -16.48
N SER A 1015 -24.02 -46.29 -16.25
CA SER A 1015 -24.93 -47.31 -15.74
C SER A 1015 -25.32 -47.03 -14.29
N VAL A 1016 -24.35 -46.62 -13.46
CA VAL A 1016 -24.60 -46.20 -12.08
C VAL A 1016 -25.42 -44.91 -12.05
N ALA A 1017 -25.09 -43.92 -12.89
CA ALA A 1017 -25.83 -42.66 -12.97
C ALA A 1017 -27.30 -42.86 -13.38
N ARG A 1018 -27.57 -43.75 -14.35
CA ARG A 1018 -28.94 -44.10 -14.74
C ARG A 1018 -29.69 -44.74 -13.58
N THR A 1019 -29.07 -45.70 -12.89
CA THR A 1019 -29.66 -46.36 -11.72
C THR A 1019 -29.98 -45.34 -10.62
N TYR A 1020 -29.08 -44.39 -10.38
CA TYR A 1020 -29.27 -43.32 -9.39
C TYR A 1020 -30.50 -42.45 -9.69
N TRP A 1021 -30.65 -41.97 -10.94
CA TRP A 1021 -31.79 -41.12 -11.31
C TRP A 1021 -33.11 -41.88 -11.49
N GLU A 1022 -33.06 -43.13 -11.96
CA GLU A 1022 -34.22 -44.02 -11.95
C GLU A 1022 -34.71 -44.28 -10.52
N LEU A 1023 -33.78 -44.46 -9.57
CA LEU A 1023 -34.11 -44.63 -8.16
C LEU A 1023 -34.70 -43.34 -7.56
N PHE A 1024 -34.12 -42.18 -7.88
CA PHE A 1024 -34.63 -40.88 -7.45
C PHE A 1024 -36.09 -40.67 -7.86
N ASP A 1025 -36.43 -41.00 -9.11
CA ASP A 1025 -37.79 -40.92 -9.63
C ASP A 1025 -38.70 -41.98 -9.00
N ALA A 1026 -38.23 -43.23 -8.87
CA ALA A 1026 -38.99 -44.33 -8.27
C ALA A 1026 -39.36 -44.10 -6.79
N LEU A 1027 -38.51 -43.39 -6.03
CA LEU A 1027 -38.77 -43.02 -4.64
C LEU A 1027 -39.64 -41.76 -4.51
N ASP A 1028 -39.89 -41.03 -5.60
CA ASP A 1028 -40.66 -39.78 -5.63
C ASP A 1028 -40.17 -38.77 -4.56
N VAL A 1029 -38.85 -38.56 -4.52
CA VAL A 1029 -38.17 -37.68 -3.54
C VAL A 1029 -37.92 -36.25 -4.06
N GLY A 1030 -38.39 -35.93 -5.28
CA GLY A 1030 -38.22 -34.59 -5.86
C GLY A 1030 -38.80 -33.46 -5.00
N TRP A 1031 -39.92 -33.69 -4.32
CA TRP A 1031 -40.50 -32.71 -3.40
C TRP A 1031 -39.60 -32.46 -2.18
N LEU A 1032 -38.90 -33.49 -1.68
CA LEU A 1032 -38.00 -33.40 -0.53
C LEU A 1032 -36.75 -32.61 -0.91
N TRP A 1033 -36.22 -32.86 -2.11
CA TRP A 1033 -35.14 -32.07 -2.70
C TRP A 1033 -35.47 -30.58 -2.74
N ASP A 1034 -36.65 -30.25 -3.30
CA ASP A 1034 -37.12 -28.87 -3.42
C ASP A 1034 -37.35 -28.23 -2.04
N ALA A 1035 -37.96 -28.96 -1.11
CA ALA A 1035 -38.24 -28.48 0.24
C ALA A 1035 -36.95 -28.18 1.02
N VAL A 1036 -35.93 -29.05 0.94
CA VAL A 1036 -34.61 -28.78 1.51
C VAL A 1036 -33.95 -27.58 0.82
N GLY A 1037 -34.13 -27.43 -0.50
CA GLY A 1037 -33.71 -26.24 -1.25
C GLY A 1037 -34.30 -24.94 -0.73
N ALA A 1038 -35.60 -24.95 -0.44
CA ALA A 1038 -36.41 -23.81 -0.03
C ALA A 1038 -36.27 -23.41 1.45
N LEU A 1039 -35.56 -24.21 2.27
CA LEU A 1039 -35.35 -23.88 3.68
C LEU A 1039 -34.70 -22.50 3.86
N PRO A 1040 -35.10 -21.76 4.92
CA PRO A 1040 -34.59 -20.42 5.19
C PRO A 1040 -33.06 -20.37 5.32
N ARG A 1041 -32.50 -19.19 5.02
CA ARG A 1041 -31.07 -18.88 5.18
C ARG A 1041 -30.87 -17.65 6.06
N SER A 1042 -31.83 -17.34 6.93
CA SER A 1042 -31.81 -16.07 7.68
C SER A 1042 -30.70 -16.05 8.72
N ASP A 1043 -30.23 -17.21 9.18
CA ASP A 1043 -29.08 -17.31 10.07
C ASP A 1043 -28.13 -18.48 9.71
N ARG A 1044 -27.01 -18.54 10.46
CA ARG A 1044 -25.97 -19.57 10.30
C ARG A 1044 -26.52 -20.97 10.58
N TRP A 1045 -27.31 -21.15 11.63
CA TRP A 1045 -27.79 -22.46 12.07
C TRP A 1045 -28.77 -23.07 11.07
N GLN A 1046 -29.66 -22.24 10.51
CA GLN A 1046 -30.55 -22.67 9.44
C GLN A 1046 -29.78 -23.05 8.17
N THR A 1047 -28.74 -22.28 7.82
CA THR A 1047 -27.89 -22.61 6.67
C THR A 1047 -27.16 -23.94 6.86
N GLN A 1048 -26.59 -24.17 8.05
CA GLN A 1048 -25.92 -25.42 8.40
C GLN A 1048 -26.90 -26.60 8.45
N ALA A 1049 -28.07 -26.43 9.06
CA ALA A 1049 -29.10 -27.46 9.11
C ALA A 1049 -29.57 -27.84 7.70
N ARG A 1050 -29.79 -26.84 6.84
CA ARG A 1050 -30.16 -27.07 5.43
C ARG A 1050 -29.06 -27.82 4.66
N ASN A 1051 -27.80 -27.47 4.88
CA ASN A 1051 -26.68 -28.16 4.25
C ASN A 1051 -26.60 -29.62 4.74
N ALA A 1052 -26.72 -29.86 6.05
CA ALA A 1052 -26.76 -31.21 6.63
C ALA A 1052 -27.92 -32.05 6.08
N LEU A 1053 -29.14 -31.50 5.99
CA LEU A 1053 -30.28 -32.22 5.42
C LEU A 1053 -30.08 -32.55 3.93
N ARG A 1054 -29.41 -31.67 3.17
CA ARG A 1054 -29.06 -31.96 1.78
C ARG A 1054 -28.03 -33.08 1.70
N ASP A 1055 -26.99 -33.02 2.51
CA ASP A 1055 -25.95 -34.05 2.53
C ASP A 1055 -26.54 -35.40 2.94
N ASP A 1056 -27.40 -35.43 3.96
CA ASP A 1056 -28.12 -36.62 4.40
C ASP A 1056 -29.00 -37.22 3.28
N LEU A 1057 -29.64 -36.36 2.48
CA LEU A 1057 -30.45 -36.78 1.33
C LEU A 1057 -29.57 -37.44 0.26
N LEU A 1058 -28.47 -36.78 -0.11
CA LEU A 1058 -27.55 -37.24 -1.14
C LEU A 1058 -26.88 -38.56 -0.72
N HIS A 1059 -26.42 -38.64 0.52
CA HIS A 1059 -25.80 -39.85 1.06
C HIS A 1059 -26.77 -41.04 1.06
N ALA A 1060 -28.00 -40.84 1.55
CA ALA A 1060 -29.00 -41.90 1.54
C ALA A 1060 -29.35 -42.35 0.10
N LEU A 1061 -29.44 -41.40 -0.84
CA LEU A 1061 -29.66 -41.73 -2.25
C LEU A 1061 -28.49 -42.51 -2.86
N ALA A 1062 -27.26 -42.15 -2.53
CA ALA A 1062 -26.08 -42.90 -2.94
C ALA A 1062 -26.16 -44.33 -2.39
N GLU A 1063 -26.29 -44.53 -1.08
CA GLU A 1063 -26.33 -45.88 -0.50
C GLU A 1063 -27.48 -46.75 -1.07
N LEU A 1064 -28.68 -46.19 -1.24
CA LEU A 1064 -29.79 -46.90 -1.87
C LEU A 1064 -29.51 -47.21 -3.35
N SER A 1065 -28.76 -46.36 -4.05
CA SER A 1065 -28.33 -46.62 -5.44
C SER A 1065 -27.35 -47.79 -5.50
N ASP A 1066 -26.47 -47.95 -4.52
CA ASP A 1066 -25.59 -49.12 -4.43
C ASP A 1066 -26.40 -50.41 -4.25
N ASP A 1067 -27.37 -50.40 -3.33
CA ASP A 1067 -28.26 -51.56 -3.14
C ASP A 1067 -29.01 -51.90 -4.43
N ALA A 1068 -29.49 -50.88 -5.15
CA ALA A 1068 -30.19 -51.06 -6.41
C ALA A 1068 -29.27 -51.63 -7.51
N VAL A 1069 -28.03 -51.16 -7.58
CA VAL A 1069 -27.00 -51.72 -8.47
C VAL A 1069 -26.73 -53.18 -8.15
N ASP A 1070 -26.55 -53.53 -6.87
CA ASP A 1070 -26.24 -54.89 -6.43
C ASP A 1070 -27.40 -55.87 -6.68
N THR A 1071 -28.64 -55.38 -6.61
CA THR A 1071 -29.84 -56.17 -6.94
C THR A 1071 -30.07 -56.32 -8.46
N GLY A 1072 -29.23 -55.71 -9.29
CA GLY A 1072 -29.33 -55.78 -10.75
C GLY A 1072 -30.26 -54.75 -11.40
N GLY A 1073 -30.60 -53.68 -10.67
CA GLY A 1073 -31.37 -52.53 -11.17
C GLY A 1073 -32.54 -52.13 -10.27
N VAL A 1074 -33.06 -50.92 -10.49
CA VAL A 1074 -34.10 -50.29 -9.64
C VAL A 1074 -35.37 -51.13 -9.52
N GLU A 1075 -35.85 -51.73 -10.62
CA GLU A 1075 -37.10 -52.50 -10.58
C GLU A 1075 -36.93 -53.81 -9.79
N ALA A 1076 -35.81 -54.51 -9.96
CA ALA A 1076 -35.50 -55.71 -9.18
C ALA A 1076 -35.38 -55.37 -7.68
N TRP A 1077 -34.73 -54.25 -7.38
CA TRP A 1077 -34.62 -53.73 -6.02
C TRP A 1077 -35.98 -53.35 -5.42
N ARG A 1078 -36.87 -52.73 -6.18
CA ARG A 1078 -38.24 -52.40 -5.72
C ARG A 1078 -39.04 -53.65 -5.39
N VAL A 1079 -38.98 -54.66 -6.24
CA VAL A 1079 -39.65 -55.96 -6.01
C VAL A 1079 -39.10 -56.63 -4.74
N ALA A 1080 -37.78 -56.62 -4.55
CA ALA A 1080 -37.15 -57.18 -3.35
C ALA A 1080 -37.55 -56.46 -2.06
N ASN A 1081 -37.93 -55.18 -2.13
CA ASN A 1081 -38.13 -54.29 -0.98
C ASN A 1081 -39.55 -53.70 -0.85
N GLU A 1082 -40.55 -54.23 -1.58
CA GLU A 1082 -41.90 -53.67 -1.75
C GLU A 1082 -42.56 -53.25 -0.43
N ARG A 1083 -42.52 -54.12 0.59
CA ARG A 1083 -43.18 -53.86 1.88
C ARG A 1083 -42.56 -52.69 2.65
N VAL A 1084 -41.24 -52.50 2.54
CA VAL A 1084 -40.54 -51.42 3.23
C VAL A 1084 -40.80 -50.09 2.50
N LEU A 1085 -40.75 -50.11 1.16
CA LEU A 1085 -41.05 -48.96 0.31
C LEU A 1085 -42.48 -48.45 0.49
N ALA A 1086 -43.48 -49.34 0.55
CA ALA A 1086 -44.87 -48.95 0.79
C ALA A 1086 -45.06 -48.21 2.14
N ARG A 1087 -44.32 -48.59 3.19
CA ARG A 1087 -44.34 -47.89 4.48
C ARG A 1087 -43.72 -46.51 4.39
N ALA A 1088 -42.57 -46.37 3.73
CA ALA A 1088 -41.92 -45.08 3.52
C ALA A 1088 -42.81 -44.12 2.69
N ALA A 1089 -43.42 -44.63 1.61
CA ALA A 1089 -44.33 -43.86 0.74
C ALA A 1089 -45.56 -43.32 1.49
N SER A 1090 -46.16 -44.13 2.39
CA SER A 1090 -47.27 -43.68 3.24
C SER A 1090 -46.85 -42.53 4.16
N MET A 1091 -45.65 -42.61 4.74
CA MET A 1091 -45.11 -41.56 5.61
C MET A 1091 -44.78 -40.28 4.83
N PHE A 1092 -44.20 -40.39 3.64
CA PHE A 1092 -43.97 -39.22 2.77
C PHE A 1092 -45.28 -38.56 2.36
N THR A 1093 -46.34 -39.34 2.11
CA THR A 1093 -47.67 -38.79 1.81
C THR A 1093 -48.25 -38.02 2.99
N GLU A 1094 -48.02 -38.48 4.22
CA GLU A 1094 -48.43 -37.77 5.43
C GLU A 1094 -47.67 -36.45 5.61
N ILE A 1095 -46.34 -36.48 5.45
CA ILE A 1095 -45.49 -35.29 5.58
C ILE A 1095 -45.85 -34.26 4.48
N ARG A 1096 -46.14 -34.70 3.25
CA ARG A 1096 -46.53 -33.83 2.14
C ARG A 1096 -47.84 -33.07 2.34
N ARG A 1097 -48.67 -33.47 3.32
CA ARG A 1097 -49.91 -32.76 3.67
C ARG A 1097 -49.66 -31.58 4.62
N ALA A 1098 -48.44 -31.39 5.12
CA ALA A 1098 -48.10 -30.24 5.94
C ALA A 1098 -48.19 -28.93 5.12
N ASP A 1099 -48.72 -27.86 5.73
CA ASP A 1099 -48.87 -26.55 5.09
C ASP A 1099 -47.51 -25.86 4.81
N ALA A 1100 -46.48 -26.20 5.58
CA ALA A 1100 -45.12 -25.71 5.41
C ALA A 1100 -44.10 -26.77 5.87
N TYR A 1101 -42.93 -26.77 5.24
CA TYR A 1101 -41.80 -27.61 5.62
C TYR A 1101 -40.79 -26.82 6.45
N ASP A 1102 -40.43 -27.36 7.61
CA ASP A 1102 -39.35 -26.85 8.45
C ASP A 1102 -38.24 -27.91 8.61
N VAL A 1103 -37.15 -27.51 9.28
CA VAL A 1103 -36.02 -28.43 9.54
C VAL A 1103 -36.49 -29.70 10.24
N THR A 1104 -37.46 -29.61 11.15
CA THR A 1104 -37.98 -30.74 11.91
C THR A 1104 -38.72 -31.74 11.02
N THR A 1105 -39.66 -31.26 10.20
CA THR A 1105 -40.45 -32.10 9.29
C THR A 1105 -39.57 -32.78 8.26
N LEU A 1106 -38.61 -32.04 7.68
CA LEU A 1106 -37.68 -32.58 6.69
C LEU A 1106 -36.67 -33.56 7.29
N SER A 1107 -36.23 -33.35 8.54
CA SER A 1107 -35.41 -34.31 9.28
C SER A 1107 -36.14 -35.65 9.48
N VAL A 1108 -37.44 -35.61 9.75
CA VAL A 1108 -38.26 -36.83 9.89
C VAL A 1108 -38.38 -37.56 8.55
N ALA A 1109 -38.60 -36.84 7.45
CA ALA A 1109 -38.62 -37.41 6.11
C ALA A 1109 -37.28 -38.10 5.78
N LEU A 1110 -36.16 -37.41 6.03
CA LEU A 1110 -34.82 -37.95 5.80
C LEU A 1110 -34.49 -39.16 6.66
N ARG A 1111 -34.97 -39.18 7.92
CA ARG A 1111 -34.85 -40.37 8.77
C ARG A 1111 -35.54 -41.59 8.15
N GLN A 1112 -36.65 -41.42 7.42
CA GLN A 1112 -37.27 -42.54 6.72
C GLN A 1112 -36.45 -43.03 5.53
N LEU A 1113 -35.79 -42.13 4.79
CA LEU A 1113 -34.83 -42.55 3.75
C LEU A 1113 -33.66 -43.33 4.34
N ARG A 1114 -33.10 -42.87 5.47
CA ARG A 1114 -32.05 -43.61 6.19
C ARG A 1114 -32.52 -44.96 6.72
N ASN A 1115 -33.77 -45.04 7.19
CA ASN A 1115 -34.35 -46.32 7.57
C ASN A 1115 -34.45 -47.27 6.38
N LEU A 1116 -34.73 -46.77 5.17
CA LEU A 1116 -34.69 -47.59 3.96
C LEU A 1116 -33.28 -48.17 3.79
N VAL A 1117 -32.22 -47.34 3.82
CA VAL A 1117 -30.83 -47.82 3.69
C VAL A 1117 -30.53 -48.99 4.63
N LEU A 1118 -30.97 -48.91 5.89
CA LEU A 1118 -30.70 -49.94 6.89
C LEU A 1118 -31.55 -51.22 6.73
N THR A 1119 -32.65 -51.16 5.98
CA THR A 1119 -33.66 -52.23 5.94
C THR A 1119 -33.90 -52.80 4.55
N THR A 1120 -33.35 -52.18 3.50
CA THR A 1120 -33.38 -52.68 2.14
C THR A 1120 -32.32 -53.75 1.94
N VAL A 1121 -32.62 -54.71 1.08
CA VAL A 1121 -31.70 -55.80 0.74
C VAL A 1121 -31.02 -55.45 -0.58
N GLY A 1122 -29.69 -55.32 -0.59
CA GLY A 1122 -28.88 -55.14 -1.81
C GLY A 1122 -28.47 -56.44 -2.51
N THR A 1123 -28.61 -57.59 -1.85
CA THR A 1123 -28.11 -58.92 -2.27
C THR A 1123 -26.62 -58.97 -2.63
N GLY A 1124 -25.79 -59.30 -1.63
CA GLY A 1124 -24.46 -59.91 -1.83
C GLY A 1124 -23.30 -59.05 -1.36
#